data_AF-A0A2N2PNZ6-F1
#
_entry.id   AF-A0A2N2PNZ6-F1
#
_cell.length_a   1.000
_cell.length_b   1.000
_cell.length_c   1.000
_cell.angle_alpha   90.00
_cell.angle_beta   90.00
_cell.angle_gamma   90.00
#
_symmetry.space_group_name_H-M   'P 1'
#
loop_
_entity.id
_entity.type
_entity.pdbx_description
1 polymer ?
#
loop_
_entity_poly.entity_id
_entity_poly.type
_entity_poly.pdbx_seq_one_letter_code
_entity_poly.pdbx_strand_id
1 'polypeptide(L)'
;MALCCASGFATAAEPAVTIEAVPFSPGVVNARPCFPGAYYRKAVSDTAHWRGITGVIVLPKFLLDPSRRDPATGKALDNPSVYMGGSADGQEIDAGVSYEIVKEPDGRASTERKAFRPFWRNQSWSSGPADPRYYYYAGDTLRMTVETTSPGTLGMEIVCLERGEEGRAELARYSDAGTTEPNDFLSTLTVQFDAKKFGPSVKQEFKRVNAIDQVGREAKSVIKSATRVEGAVWQQCWLLREGERLPFIPQRFDDMRCPSVENIVVKPGGEPGRGGEVITILGDNAVGMKGLEIPGPDAFTPFTMNHEERFLVAPREARMTRGENETVWVSDIEHLMWEATGERFLADDPTSPVVLARDTVPAGNSFQLFPYHYLGEDEATTLGAVPKYHLVVSNETTQPLTVTIDGMGKTKSWGHEHAWRPALVGEGVTSFTLAVGEERTLWHEKNLRAGYPWSAVVLGHTTGDLTVTDYCYLGDDDPGSDAPLMPDMAWPPHLLASFSRGLIDWFTADVAVLPDAHGEKGQLPLSAFAAKEATSLAFGYSPGGPINNLCDYRVVQPTFVNDVMRVLDPLSGWDHVFFGGNYPAIYRFELPLVNDSRATKTLSFHLASNDRFGVHSTAGVLVDGRFLRAVTPALKEESRWHVWSLTLGAGESRTVKMTIVPLGGLWGGFVGTFTRSGV
;
A
#
# COMPACT_ATOMS: atom_id res chain seq x y z
N MET A 1 -50.99 -24.69 20.35
CA MET A 1 -49.96 -25.04 21.35
C MET A 1 -48.78 -25.62 20.58
N ALA A 2 -47.78 -24.78 20.31
CA ALA A 2 -46.62 -25.13 19.49
C ALA A 2 -45.48 -25.60 20.41
N LEU A 3 -44.79 -26.68 20.03
CA LEU A 3 -43.44 -26.98 20.49
C LEU A 3 -42.65 -27.51 19.28
N CYS A 4 -41.90 -26.61 18.65
CA CYS A 4 -40.80 -26.93 17.74
C CYS A 4 -39.52 -27.05 18.59
N CYS A 5 -38.84 -28.19 18.52
CA CYS A 5 -37.46 -28.32 18.99
C CYS A 5 -36.52 -28.18 17.78
N ALA A 6 -35.79 -27.07 17.73
CA ALA A 6 -34.66 -26.88 16.83
C ALA A 6 -33.41 -27.52 17.47
N SER A 7 -32.81 -28.51 16.81
CA SER A 7 -31.49 -29.03 17.15
C SER A 7 -30.43 -28.19 16.42
N GLY A 8 -29.76 -27.30 17.16
CA GLY A 8 -28.62 -26.54 16.66
C GLY A 8 -27.37 -27.43 16.58
N PHE A 9 -26.74 -27.46 15.40
CA PHE A 9 -25.38 -27.97 15.25
C PHE A 9 -24.40 -26.91 15.78
N ALA A 10 -23.85 -27.16 16.97
CA ALA A 10 -22.71 -26.40 17.46
C ALA A 10 -21.44 -26.90 16.77
N THR A 11 -20.82 -26.07 15.94
CA THR A 11 -19.45 -26.27 15.46
C THR A 11 -18.50 -26.14 16.66
N ALA A 12 -17.86 -27.25 17.04
CA ALA A 12 -16.86 -27.24 18.09
C ALA A 12 -15.68 -26.35 17.68
N ALA A 13 -15.41 -25.31 18.47
CA ALA A 13 -14.20 -24.50 18.32
C ALA A 13 -12.97 -25.38 18.61
N GLU A 14 -11.94 -25.28 17.76
CA GLU A 14 -10.65 -25.94 18.02
C GLU A 14 -10.05 -25.46 19.35
N PRO A 15 -9.46 -26.35 20.17
CA PRO A 15 -8.83 -25.96 21.42
C PRO A 15 -7.62 -25.06 21.17
N ALA A 16 -7.50 -23.99 21.97
CA ALA A 16 -6.33 -23.13 21.97
C ALA A 16 -5.07 -23.96 22.30
N VAL A 17 -4.15 -24.07 21.35
CA VAL A 17 -2.85 -24.71 21.55
C VAL A 17 -1.93 -23.73 22.29
N THR A 18 -1.60 -24.06 23.53
CA THR A 18 -0.56 -23.36 24.28
C THR A 18 0.81 -23.75 23.70
N ILE A 19 1.48 -22.81 23.04
CA ILE A 19 2.82 -23.04 22.46
C ILE A 19 3.84 -22.93 23.60
N GLU A 20 4.32 -24.06 24.11
CA GLU A 20 5.55 -24.06 24.90
C GLU A 20 6.74 -23.81 23.96
N ALA A 21 7.47 -22.73 24.22
CA ALA A 21 8.66 -22.39 23.45
C ALA A 21 9.78 -23.40 23.74
N VAL A 22 9.88 -24.45 22.93
CA VAL A 22 11.08 -25.30 22.91
C VAL A 22 12.25 -24.42 22.47
N PRO A 23 13.32 -24.25 23.28
CA PRO A 23 14.44 -23.41 22.93
C PRO A 23 15.15 -23.98 21.69
N PHE A 24 15.00 -23.27 20.57
CA PHE A 24 15.80 -23.46 19.38
C PHE A 24 17.11 -22.69 19.56
N SER A 25 18.24 -23.38 19.53
CA SER A 25 19.54 -22.72 19.39
C SER A 25 19.61 -22.15 17.97
N PRO A 26 19.66 -20.82 17.78
CA PRO A 26 19.72 -20.23 16.45
C PRO A 26 21.02 -20.68 15.78
N GLY A 27 20.91 -21.67 14.88
CA GLY A 27 21.91 -21.87 13.86
C GLY A 27 21.98 -20.59 13.04
N VAL A 28 23.19 -20.11 12.78
CA VAL A 28 23.43 -19.00 11.85
C VAL A 28 22.69 -19.32 10.55
N VAL A 29 21.72 -18.48 10.18
CA VAL A 29 20.99 -18.55 8.91
C VAL A 29 22.03 -18.44 7.79
N ASN A 30 22.44 -19.57 7.23
CA ASN A 30 23.40 -19.59 6.14
C ASN A 30 22.60 -19.46 4.85
N ALA A 31 22.69 -18.32 4.19
CA ALA A 31 22.07 -18.12 2.88
C ALA A 31 22.58 -19.20 1.91
N ARG A 32 21.69 -20.11 1.51
CA ARG A 32 21.99 -21.14 0.50
C ARG A 32 22.22 -20.47 -0.86
N PRO A 33 23.10 -21.01 -1.72
CA PRO A 33 23.33 -20.44 -3.04
C PRO A 33 22.07 -20.50 -3.90
N CYS A 34 21.84 -19.45 -4.71
CA CYS A 34 20.75 -19.43 -5.66
C CYS A 34 20.96 -20.44 -6.80
N PHE A 35 19.90 -21.17 -7.14
CA PHE A 35 19.84 -21.96 -8.36
C PHE A 35 19.52 -21.02 -9.53
N PRO A 36 20.30 -21.05 -10.61
CA PRO A 36 20.10 -20.16 -11.75
C PRO A 36 18.90 -20.63 -12.59
N GLY A 37 18.23 -19.68 -13.24
CA GLY A 37 17.17 -19.96 -14.23
C GLY A 37 15.75 -19.56 -13.82
N ALA A 38 15.58 -19.01 -12.62
CA ALA A 38 14.29 -18.53 -12.12
C ALA A 38 14.44 -17.34 -11.16
N TYR A 39 13.36 -16.58 -11.03
CA TYR A 39 13.18 -15.63 -9.92
C TYR A 39 12.34 -16.31 -8.85
N TYR A 40 12.80 -16.40 -7.61
CA TYR A 40 12.04 -17.10 -6.59
C TYR A 40 12.32 -16.62 -5.16
N ARG A 41 11.27 -16.72 -4.34
CA ARG A 41 11.33 -16.73 -2.88
C ARG A 41 11.21 -18.18 -2.44
N LYS A 42 12.22 -18.72 -1.75
CA LYS A 42 12.21 -20.08 -1.21
C LYS A 42 12.56 -20.05 0.27
N ALA A 43 11.69 -20.61 1.10
CA ALA A 43 11.95 -20.88 2.52
C ALA A 43 12.14 -22.39 2.68
N VAL A 44 13.29 -22.82 3.20
CA VAL A 44 13.62 -24.24 3.40
C VAL A 44 13.89 -24.51 4.87
N SER A 45 13.26 -25.53 5.44
CA SER A 45 13.47 -25.92 6.82
C SER A 45 14.90 -26.40 7.08
N ASP A 46 15.24 -26.51 8.36
CA ASP A 46 16.35 -27.35 8.78
C ASP A 46 16.14 -28.83 8.40
N THR A 47 17.23 -29.59 8.38
CA THR A 47 17.21 -31.04 8.18
C THR A 47 16.85 -31.75 9.49
N ALA A 48 15.64 -32.27 9.60
CA ALA A 48 15.17 -33.00 10.78
C ALA A 48 14.20 -34.13 10.42
N HIS A 49 13.65 -34.83 11.42
CA HIS A 49 12.63 -35.86 11.22
C HIS A 49 11.24 -35.24 11.02
N TRP A 50 11.13 -34.38 10.00
CA TRP A 50 9.88 -33.79 9.57
C TRP A 50 9.01 -34.84 8.89
N ARG A 51 7.69 -34.77 9.10
CA ARG A 51 6.69 -35.58 8.38
C ARG A 51 6.17 -34.87 7.14
N GLY A 52 6.17 -33.53 7.11
CA GLY A 52 5.55 -32.77 6.02
C GLY A 52 5.58 -31.27 6.23
N ILE A 53 4.88 -30.57 5.35
CA ILE A 53 4.60 -29.13 5.39
C ILE A 53 3.15 -28.89 4.95
N THR A 54 2.48 -27.94 5.60
CA THR A 54 1.14 -27.50 5.21
C THR A 54 1.02 -25.99 5.34
N GLY A 55 0.16 -25.37 4.53
CA GLY A 55 -0.01 -23.92 4.55
C GLY A 55 -1.23 -23.48 3.75
N VAL A 56 -1.71 -22.28 4.08
CA VAL A 56 -2.81 -21.63 3.38
C VAL A 56 -2.26 -20.42 2.63
N ILE A 57 -2.52 -20.37 1.33
CA ILE A 57 -2.05 -19.30 0.44
C ILE A 57 -3.21 -18.69 -0.34
N VAL A 58 -3.24 -17.37 -0.42
CA VAL A 58 -3.99 -16.63 -1.45
C VAL A 58 -3.09 -16.49 -2.68
N LEU A 59 -3.53 -17.05 -3.80
CA LEU A 59 -2.73 -17.07 -5.02
C LEU A 59 -2.47 -15.67 -5.57
N PRO A 60 -1.26 -15.39 -6.07
CA PRO A 60 -0.90 -14.07 -6.58
C PRO A 60 -1.57 -13.75 -7.91
N LYS A 61 -1.65 -12.45 -8.20
CA LYS A 61 -1.80 -11.93 -9.56
C LYS A 61 -0.44 -11.95 -10.25
N PHE A 62 -0.40 -12.38 -11.51
CA PHE A 62 0.81 -12.30 -12.32
C PHE A 62 0.57 -11.39 -13.53
N LEU A 63 1.58 -10.61 -13.85
CA LEU A 63 1.61 -9.72 -15.01
C LEU A 63 2.75 -10.23 -15.89
N LEU A 64 2.45 -10.92 -16.98
CA LEU A 64 3.49 -11.50 -17.86
C LEU A 64 4.14 -10.42 -18.72
N ASP A 65 5.45 -10.55 -18.95
CA ASP A 65 6.16 -9.71 -19.92
C ASP A 65 5.73 -10.06 -21.34
N PRO A 66 5.05 -9.15 -22.07
CA PRO A 66 4.58 -9.43 -23.43
C PRO A 66 5.73 -9.64 -24.43
N SER A 67 6.94 -9.16 -24.13
CA SER A 67 8.13 -9.35 -24.97
C SER A 67 8.80 -10.71 -24.77
N ARG A 68 8.50 -11.40 -23.66
CA ARG A 68 9.08 -12.71 -23.31
C ARG A 68 8.21 -13.85 -23.82
N ARG A 69 8.02 -13.92 -25.13
CA ARG A 69 7.25 -14.98 -25.80
C ARG A 69 8.13 -15.85 -26.67
N ASP A 70 7.81 -17.13 -26.70
CA ASP A 70 8.42 -18.09 -27.60
C ASP A 70 7.98 -17.75 -29.04
N PRO A 71 8.90 -17.51 -29.99
CA PRO A 71 8.54 -17.07 -31.32
C PRO A 71 7.83 -18.15 -32.17
N ALA A 72 7.99 -19.42 -31.82
CA ALA A 72 7.38 -20.53 -32.55
C ALA A 72 5.96 -20.84 -32.06
N THR A 73 5.72 -20.71 -30.76
CA THR A 73 4.45 -21.10 -30.12
C THR A 73 3.63 -19.92 -29.60
N GLY A 74 4.22 -18.72 -29.52
CA GLY A 74 3.61 -17.52 -28.94
C GLY A 74 3.49 -17.55 -27.41
N LYS A 75 3.84 -18.67 -26.76
CA LYS A 75 3.64 -18.87 -25.31
C LYS A 75 4.63 -18.05 -24.49
N ALA A 76 4.19 -17.59 -23.32
CA ALA A 76 5.08 -16.92 -22.38
C ALA A 76 6.23 -17.84 -21.94
N LEU A 77 7.44 -17.30 -21.96
CA LEU A 77 8.66 -17.99 -21.53
C LEU A 77 8.90 -17.86 -20.03
N ASP A 78 8.19 -16.97 -19.36
CA ASP A 78 8.16 -16.85 -17.92
C ASP A 78 6.91 -17.57 -17.39
N ASN A 79 7.10 -18.43 -16.39
CA ASN A 79 6.07 -19.33 -15.89
C ASN A 79 5.92 -19.21 -14.38
N PRO A 80 4.86 -18.55 -13.89
CA PRO A 80 4.59 -18.46 -12.47
C PRO A 80 4.28 -19.84 -11.85
N SER A 81 4.79 -20.09 -10.64
CA SER A 81 4.47 -21.28 -9.87
C SER A 81 4.47 -20.99 -8.36
N VAL A 82 3.64 -21.73 -7.63
CA VAL A 82 3.61 -21.74 -6.16
C VAL A 82 3.62 -23.20 -5.73
N TYR A 83 4.63 -23.61 -4.99
CA TYR A 83 4.77 -25.02 -4.64
C TYR A 83 5.43 -25.25 -3.29
N MET A 84 5.18 -26.44 -2.77
CA MET A 84 5.86 -27.01 -1.62
C MET A 84 6.73 -28.18 -2.07
N GLY A 85 7.39 -28.84 -1.13
CA GLY A 85 8.16 -30.04 -1.40
C GLY A 85 9.24 -30.20 -0.38
N GLY A 86 10.29 -30.94 -0.74
CA GLY A 86 11.35 -31.22 0.20
C GLY A 86 12.56 -31.85 -0.42
N SER A 87 13.56 -32.10 0.42
CA SER A 87 14.79 -32.80 0.06
C SER A 87 15.10 -33.89 1.08
N ALA A 88 15.43 -35.09 0.61
CA ALA A 88 15.88 -36.19 1.46
C ALA A 88 16.94 -37.02 0.73
N ASP A 89 18.11 -37.21 1.33
CA ASP A 89 19.23 -38.02 0.77
C ASP A 89 19.52 -37.72 -0.73
N GLY A 90 19.55 -36.44 -1.08
CA GLY A 90 19.82 -35.94 -2.44
C GLY A 90 18.65 -36.06 -3.43
N GLN A 91 17.48 -36.57 -3.02
CA GLN A 91 16.26 -36.53 -3.82
C GLN A 91 15.45 -35.26 -3.52
N GLU A 92 15.25 -34.45 -4.56
CA GLU A 92 14.41 -33.25 -4.52
C GLU A 92 12.98 -33.56 -4.98
N ILE A 93 12.00 -32.95 -4.32
CA ILE A 93 10.58 -33.01 -4.69
C ILE A 93 10.03 -31.58 -4.80
N ASP A 94 9.24 -31.34 -5.85
CA ASP A 94 8.41 -30.14 -6.01
C ASP A 94 6.95 -30.57 -6.22
N ALA A 95 6.02 -30.02 -5.45
CA ALA A 95 4.59 -30.36 -5.53
C ALA A 95 3.72 -29.17 -5.12
N GLY A 96 2.79 -28.77 -5.98
CA GLY A 96 1.96 -27.59 -5.76
C GLY A 96 1.18 -27.21 -7.02
N VAL A 97 1.17 -25.92 -7.36
CA VAL A 97 0.47 -25.40 -8.54
C VAL A 97 1.39 -24.62 -9.47
N SER A 98 1.25 -24.82 -10.78
CA SER A 98 2.01 -24.16 -11.84
C SER A 98 1.05 -23.55 -12.85
N TYR A 99 1.39 -22.39 -13.40
CA TYR A 99 0.56 -21.75 -14.42
C TYR A 99 0.61 -22.57 -15.72
N GLU A 100 -0.53 -23.11 -16.15
CA GLU A 100 -0.59 -24.12 -17.20
C GLU A 100 -1.70 -23.84 -18.23
N ILE A 101 -1.62 -24.55 -19.37
CA ILE A 101 -2.72 -24.64 -20.33
C ILE A 101 -3.92 -25.35 -19.69
N VAL A 102 -5.11 -24.95 -20.11
CA VAL A 102 -6.39 -25.49 -19.64
C VAL A 102 -7.15 -26.13 -20.79
N LYS A 103 -8.19 -26.90 -20.48
CA LYS A 103 -9.19 -27.33 -21.46
C LYS A 103 -10.32 -26.32 -21.39
N GLU A 104 -10.59 -25.62 -22.49
CA GLU A 104 -11.67 -24.64 -22.62
C GLU A 104 -13.05 -25.32 -22.60
N PRO A 105 -14.16 -24.55 -22.45
CA PRO A 105 -15.51 -25.10 -22.44
C PRO A 105 -15.86 -25.91 -23.71
N ASP A 106 -15.30 -25.53 -24.86
CA ASP A 106 -15.47 -26.27 -26.13
C ASP A 106 -14.67 -27.59 -26.19
N GLY A 107 -13.95 -27.90 -25.11
CA GLY A 107 -13.14 -29.09 -24.94
C GLY A 107 -11.75 -29.02 -25.58
N ARG A 108 -11.36 -27.91 -26.21
CA ARG A 108 -10.03 -27.73 -26.80
C ARG A 108 -9.02 -27.28 -25.75
N ALA A 109 -7.74 -27.60 -25.97
CA ALA A 109 -6.68 -27.03 -25.15
C ALA A 109 -6.52 -25.53 -25.47
N SER A 110 -6.33 -24.71 -24.44
CA SER A 110 -6.03 -23.30 -24.60
C SER A 110 -4.67 -23.12 -25.31
N THR A 111 -4.59 -22.11 -26.16
CA THR A 111 -3.35 -21.78 -26.88
C THR A 111 -2.29 -21.17 -25.95
N GLU A 112 -2.74 -20.51 -24.88
CA GLU A 112 -1.92 -19.91 -23.83
C GLU A 112 -2.17 -20.58 -22.48
N ARG A 113 -1.26 -20.38 -21.53
CA ARG A 113 -1.47 -20.77 -20.13
C ARG A 113 -2.48 -19.82 -19.52
N LYS A 114 -3.43 -20.34 -18.73
CA LYS A 114 -4.58 -19.56 -18.23
C LYS A 114 -4.87 -19.72 -16.74
N ALA A 115 -4.48 -20.83 -16.13
CA ALA A 115 -4.78 -21.09 -14.72
C ALA A 115 -3.61 -21.82 -14.04
N PHE A 116 -3.49 -21.63 -12.74
CA PHE A 116 -2.68 -22.48 -11.89
C PHE A 116 -3.31 -23.87 -11.82
N ARG A 117 -2.53 -24.91 -12.16
CA ARG A 117 -2.96 -26.30 -12.10
C ARG A 117 -2.03 -27.11 -11.21
N PRO A 118 -2.56 -28.12 -10.49
CA PRO A 118 -1.73 -29.00 -9.69
C PRO A 118 -0.61 -29.66 -10.50
N PHE A 119 0.57 -29.79 -9.90
CA PHE A 119 1.68 -30.56 -10.45
C PHE A 119 2.50 -31.20 -9.32
N TRP A 120 3.24 -32.24 -9.66
CA TRP A 120 4.29 -32.79 -8.81
C TRP A 120 5.44 -33.33 -9.66
N ARG A 121 6.65 -33.21 -9.12
CA ARG A 121 7.91 -33.57 -9.78
C ARG A 121 8.83 -34.25 -8.77
N ASN A 122 9.23 -35.46 -9.10
CA ASN A 122 10.32 -36.17 -8.42
C ASN A 122 11.58 -36.23 -9.31
N GLN A 123 11.42 -36.77 -10.51
CA GLN A 123 12.37 -36.85 -11.62
C GLN A 123 11.65 -36.67 -12.96
N SER A 124 10.34 -36.92 -12.98
CA SER A 124 9.46 -36.68 -14.12
C SER A 124 8.36 -35.71 -13.72
N TRP A 125 7.92 -34.90 -14.69
CA TRP A 125 6.81 -33.98 -14.52
C TRP A 125 5.49 -34.74 -14.54
N SER A 126 4.61 -34.45 -13.58
CA SER A 126 3.22 -34.91 -13.57
C SER A 126 2.30 -33.71 -13.37
N SER A 127 1.25 -33.61 -14.17
CA SER A 127 0.20 -32.60 -14.02
C SER A 127 -1.07 -33.23 -13.47
N GLY A 128 -1.80 -32.47 -12.67
CA GLY A 128 -3.14 -32.83 -12.21
C GLY A 128 -4.17 -32.81 -13.36
N PRO A 129 -5.42 -33.22 -13.08
CA PRO A 129 -6.46 -33.31 -14.09
C PRO A 129 -6.64 -32.00 -14.87
N ALA A 130 -6.87 -32.10 -16.18
CA ALA A 130 -7.32 -30.98 -17.01
C ALA A 130 -8.83 -30.81 -16.85
N ASP A 131 -9.27 -30.45 -15.65
CA ASP A 131 -10.67 -30.32 -15.24
C ASP A 131 -10.87 -28.96 -14.53
N PRO A 132 -11.91 -28.17 -14.86
CA PRO A 132 -12.15 -26.83 -14.31
C PRO A 132 -12.16 -26.76 -12.78
N ARG A 133 -12.54 -27.84 -12.09
CA ARG A 133 -12.50 -27.89 -10.63
C ARG A 133 -11.09 -27.67 -10.07
N TYR A 134 -10.05 -28.03 -10.83
CA TYR A 134 -8.64 -27.88 -10.45
C TYR A 134 -7.92 -26.76 -11.20
N TYR A 135 -8.67 -25.79 -11.76
CA TYR A 135 -8.10 -24.55 -12.31
C TYR A 135 -8.20 -23.48 -11.25
N TYR A 136 -7.06 -22.93 -10.83
CA TYR A 136 -6.99 -21.90 -9.80
C TYR A 136 -6.48 -20.58 -10.39
N TYR A 137 -7.00 -19.48 -9.87
CA TYR A 137 -6.77 -18.14 -10.40
C TYR A 137 -6.25 -17.20 -9.30
N ALA A 138 -5.85 -15.98 -9.69
CA ALA A 138 -5.41 -14.99 -8.71
C ALA A 138 -6.53 -14.71 -7.69
N GLY A 139 -6.14 -14.60 -6.41
CA GLY A 139 -7.07 -14.41 -5.31
C GLY A 139 -7.75 -15.69 -4.81
N ASP A 140 -7.64 -16.83 -5.49
CA ASP A 140 -8.10 -18.11 -4.92
C ASP A 140 -7.29 -18.46 -3.66
N THR A 141 -7.98 -18.92 -2.61
CA THR A 141 -7.36 -19.36 -1.36
C THR A 141 -7.23 -20.89 -1.37
N LEU A 142 -5.98 -21.37 -1.30
CA LEU A 142 -5.65 -22.80 -1.30
C LEU A 142 -5.01 -23.22 0.01
N ARG A 143 -5.43 -24.36 0.56
CA ARG A 143 -4.64 -25.13 1.53
C ARG A 143 -3.85 -26.19 0.79
N MET A 144 -2.54 -26.15 0.90
CA MET A 144 -1.65 -27.16 0.31
C MET A 144 -0.92 -27.92 1.42
N THR A 145 -0.82 -29.23 1.26
CA THR A 145 -0.09 -30.12 2.16
C THR A 145 0.79 -31.07 1.35
N VAL A 146 2.04 -31.22 1.75
CA VAL A 146 2.96 -32.27 1.25
C VAL A 146 3.52 -33.01 2.45
N GLU A 147 3.27 -34.31 2.52
CA GLU A 147 3.68 -35.11 3.68
C GLU A 147 4.05 -36.55 3.32
N THR A 148 4.87 -37.17 4.16
CA THR A 148 5.22 -38.58 4.08
C THR A 148 4.06 -39.45 4.56
N THR A 149 3.43 -40.15 3.63
CA THR A 149 2.30 -41.06 3.91
C THR A 149 2.78 -42.46 4.28
N SER A 150 3.90 -42.90 3.72
CA SER A 150 4.58 -44.16 4.04
C SER A 150 6.05 -44.09 3.63
N PRO A 151 6.92 -45.03 4.08
CA PRO A 151 8.32 -45.06 3.63
C PRO A 151 8.42 -45.06 2.10
N GLY A 152 9.17 -44.12 1.54
CA GLY A 152 9.36 -43.98 0.10
C GLY A 152 8.21 -43.31 -0.65
N THR A 153 7.20 -42.75 0.03
CA THR A 153 6.02 -42.15 -0.60
C THR A 153 5.68 -40.80 0.03
N LEU A 154 5.40 -39.80 -0.80
CA LEU A 154 4.78 -38.54 -0.39
C LEU A 154 3.34 -38.47 -0.89
N GLY A 155 2.48 -37.85 -0.10
CA GLY A 155 1.16 -37.39 -0.48
C GLY A 155 1.17 -35.88 -0.71
N MET A 156 0.44 -35.44 -1.72
CA MET A 156 0.06 -34.04 -1.90
C MET A 156 -1.46 -33.92 -1.78
N GLU A 157 -1.91 -32.96 -0.97
CA GLU A 157 -3.29 -32.52 -0.90
C GLU A 157 -3.37 -31.03 -1.27
N ILE A 158 -4.29 -30.68 -2.17
CA ILE A 158 -4.64 -29.29 -2.49
C ILE A 158 -6.14 -29.14 -2.30
N VAL A 159 -6.53 -28.29 -1.36
CA VAL A 159 -7.92 -27.91 -1.12
C VAL A 159 -8.12 -26.46 -1.51
N CYS A 160 -9.02 -26.20 -2.45
CA CYS A 160 -9.50 -24.84 -2.70
C CYS A 160 -10.52 -24.51 -1.60
N LEU A 161 -10.15 -23.56 -0.74
CA LEU A 161 -10.97 -23.10 0.37
C LEU A 161 -11.93 -22.00 -0.06
N GLU A 162 -11.47 -21.14 -0.97
CA GLU A 162 -12.24 -20.00 -1.47
C GLU A 162 -11.83 -19.67 -2.90
N ARG A 163 -12.80 -19.25 -3.71
CA ARG A 163 -12.56 -18.70 -5.04
C ARG A 163 -12.41 -17.19 -4.98
N GLY A 164 -11.38 -16.64 -5.61
CA GLY A 164 -11.23 -15.21 -5.85
C GLY A 164 -12.19 -14.71 -6.93
N GLU A 165 -12.22 -13.40 -7.14
CA GLU A 165 -13.08 -12.77 -8.14
C GLU A 165 -12.78 -13.28 -9.57
N GLU A 166 -11.50 -13.35 -9.93
CA GLU A 166 -11.06 -13.89 -11.24
C GLU A 166 -11.47 -15.35 -11.42
N GLY A 167 -11.29 -16.17 -10.38
CA GLY A 167 -11.67 -17.59 -10.41
C GLY A 167 -13.17 -17.78 -10.61
N ARG A 168 -14.00 -16.99 -9.92
CA ARG A 168 -15.47 -17.02 -10.12
C ARG A 168 -15.86 -16.61 -11.55
N ALA A 169 -15.24 -15.54 -12.07
CA ALA A 169 -15.53 -15.03 -13.41
C ALA A 169 -15.14 -16.02 -14.52
N GLU A 170 -13.93 -16.62 -14.42
CA GLU A 170 -13.45 -17.57 -15.44
C GLU A 170 -14.21 -18.90 -15.39
N LEU A 171 -14.54 -19.40 -14.20
CA LEU A 171 -15.24 -20.68 -14.05
C LEU A 171 -16.72 -20.59 -14.46
N ALA A 172 -17.35 -19.41 -14.42
CA ALA A 172 -18.69 -19.19 -14.95
C ALA A 172 -18.82 -19.52 -16.45
N ARG A 173 -17.71 -19.57 -17.19
CA ARG A 173 -17.70 -19.96 -18.61
C ARG A 173 -17.87 -21.47 -18.82
N TYR A 174 -17.73 -22.27 -17.77
CA TYR A 174 -17.81 -23.72 -17.80
C TYR A 174 -19.16 -24.26 -17.30
N SER A 175 -20.04 -23.40 -16.77
CA SER A 175 -21.41 -23.75 -16.42
C SER A 175 -22.32 -23.54 -17.64
N ASP A 176 -22.71 -24.63 -18.31
CA ASP A 176 -23.75 -24.55 -19.33
C ASP A 176 -25.07 -24.10 -18.69
N ALA A 177 -25.61 -22.98 -19.18
CA ALA A 177 -27.01 -22.52 -19.17
C ALA A 177 -28.00 -23.18 -18.18
N GLY A 178 -27.74 -23.18 -16.87
CA GLY A 178 -28.83 -23.43 -15.91
C GLY A 178 -28.52 -23.91 -14.50
N THR A 179 -27.37 -24.53 -14.18
CA THR A 179 -27.12 -24.99 -12.79
C THR A 179 -25.64 -25.18 -12.49
N THR A 180 -25.03 -24.23 -11.80
CA THR A 180 -24.12 -24.43 -10.64
C THR A 180 -23.68 -23.06 -10.12
N GLU A 181 -23.73 -22.85 -8.82
CA GLU A 181 -23.22 -21.63 -8.17
C GLU A 181 -21.68 -21.66 -8.20
N PRO A 182 -20.96 -20.53 -8.28
CA PRO A 182 -19.49 -20.49 -8.32
C PRO A 182 -18.77 -21.24 -7.17
N ASN A 183 -19.47 -21.48 -6.04
CA ASN A 183 -18.98 -22.27 -4.92
C ASN A 183 -19.00 -23.79 -5.14
N ASP A 184 -19.64 -24.29 -6.19
CA ASP A 184 -19.62 -25.73 -6.55
C ASP A 184 -18.27 -26.17 -7.11
N PHE A 185 -17.36 -25.23 -7.38
CA PHE A 185 -16.00 -25.51 -7.82
C PHE A 185 -14.96 -25.58 -6.69
N LEU A 186 -15.37 -25.59 -5.41
CA LEU A 186 -14.44 -25.98 -4.35
C LEU A 186 -13.98 -27.43 -4.59
N SER A 187 -12.67 -27.65 -4.53
CA SER A 187 -12.06 -28.90 -4.96
C SER A 187 -11.07 -29.39 -3.94
N THR A 188 -11.03 -30.71 -3.76
CA THR A 188 -9.91 -31.40 -3.10
C THR A 188 -9.23 -32.31 -4.13
N LEU A 189 -7.93 -32.12 -4.31
CA LEU A 189 -7.06 -33.08 -4.99
C LEU A 189 -6.20 -33.77 -3.96
N THR A 190 -6.18 -35.10 -3.97
CA THR A 190 -5.26 -35.91 -3.18
C THR A 190 -4.53 -36.87 -4.12
N VAL A 191 -3.20 -36.84 -4.10
CA VAL A 191 -2.35 -37.76 -4.87
C VAL A 191 -1.24 -38.31 -4.00
N GLN A 192 -0.82 -39.54 -4.27
CA GLN A 192 0.38 -40.13 -3.69
C GLN A 192 1.37 -40.44 -4.81
N PHE A 193 2.66 -40.22 -4.55
CA PHE A 193 3.70 -40.43 -5.55
C PHE A 193 5.03 -40.87 -4.92
N ASP A 194 5.83 -41.54 -5.75
CA ASP A 194 7.11 -42.10 -5.37
C ASP A 194 8.11 -41.02 -4.93
N ALA A 195 8.63 -41.20 -3.72
CA ALA A 195 9.63 -40.36 -3.08
C ALA A 195 10.57 -41.26 -2.25
N LYS A 196 11.27 -42.18 -2.94
CA LYS A 196 12.00 -43.32 -2.36
C LYS A 196 12.96 -42.99 -1.21
N LYS A 197 13.46 -41.76 -1.16
CA LYS A 197 14.38 -41.29 -0.11
C LYS A 197 13.69 -40.65 1.09
N PHE A 198 12.38 -40.41 1.02
CA PHE A 198 11.59 -39.83 2.10
C PHE A 198 11.06 -40.92 3.02
N GLY A 199 10.88 -40.60 4.30
CA GLY A 199 10.38 -41.55 5.28
C GLY A 199 10.26 -40.96 6.68
N PRO A 200 9.37 -41.48 7.54
CA PRO A 200 9.22 -40.97 8.91
C PRO A 200 10.50 -41.04 9.76
N SER A 201 11.38 -41.99 9.45
CA SER A 201 12.68 -42.20 10.10
C SER A 201 13.85 -41.56 9.37
N VAL A 202 13.60 -40.81 8.30
CA VAL A 202 14.64 -40.15 7.50
C VAL A 202 14.70 -38.68 7.90
N LYS A 203 15.92 -38.14 8.03
CA LYS A 203 16.09 -36.70 8.13
C LYS A 203 15.87 -36.06 6.77
N GLN A 204 14.96 -35.12 6.70
CA GLN A 204 14.51 -34.48 5.48
C GLN A 204 14.27 -33.00 5.74
N GLU A 205 14.21 -32.25 4.65
CA GLU A 205 13.88 -30.82 4.63
C GLU A 205 12.56 -30.63 3.90
N PHE A 206 11.79 -29.63 4.31
CA PHE A 206 10.63 -29.17 3.57
C PHE A 206 10.76 -27.71 3.19
N LYS A 207 10.13 -27.34 2.09
CA LYS A 207 10.19 -25.98 1.55
C LYS A 207 8.83 -25.51 1.06
N ARG A 208 8.69 -24.19 0.99
CA ARG A 208 7.69 -23.51 0.16
C ARG A 208 8.38 -22.53 -0.77
N VAL A 209 7.82 -22.36 -1.96
CA VAL A 209 8.39 -21.55 -3.04
C VAL A 209 7.30 -20.79 -3.77
N ASN A 210 7.57 -19.51 -4.03
CA ASN A 210 6.90 -18.72 -5.05
C ASN A 210 7.95 -18.41 -6.13
N ALA A 211 7.66 -18.68 -7.40
CA ALA A 211 8.63 -18.54 -8.47
C ALA A 211 8.05 -17.98 -9.77
N ILE A 212 8.95 -17.40 -10.57
CA ILE A 212 8.83 -17.16 -12.00
C ILE A 212 9.91 -18.03 -12.66
N ASP A 213 9.52 -19.22 -13.10
CA ASP A 213 10.42 -20.16 -13.78
C ASP A 213 10.59 -19.74 -15.24
N GLN A 214 11.84 -19.70 -15.73
CA GLN A 214 12.08 -19.36 -17.13
C GLN A 214 12.26 -20.62 -17.98
N VAL A 215 11.32 -20.85 -18.89
CA VAL A 215 11.26 -22.02 -19.75
C VAL A 215 12.58 -22.16 -20.54
N GLY A 216 13.23 -23.32 -20.43
CA GLY A 216 14.49 -23.63 -21.13
C GLY A 216 15.75 -22.96 -20.56
N ARG A 217 15.66 -22.33 -19.37
CA ARG A 217 16.77 -21.66 -18.68
C ARG A 217 17.23 -22.36 -17.40
N GLU A 218 16.77 -23.58 -17.12
CA GLU A 218 17.31 -24.36 -16.00
C GLU A 218 18.84 -24.46 -16.10
N ALA A 219 19.54 -24.26 -14.98
CA ALA A 219 21.00 -24.18 -14.88
C ALA A 219 21.67 -23.00 -15.63
N LYS A 220 20.92 -22.08 -16.25
CA LYS A 220 21.44 -20.88 -16.93
C LYS A 220 21.09 -19.62 -16.16
N SER A 221 21.88 -18.56 -16.28
CA SER A 221 21.55 -17.26 -15.68
C SER A 221 20.13 -16.84 -16.04
N VAL A 222 19.44 -16.13 -15.15
CA VAL A 222 18.14 -15.56 -15.47
C VAL A 222 18.27 -14.53 -16.61
N ILE A 223 17.22 -14.38 -17.41
CA ILE A 223 17.01 -13.27 -18.33
C ILE A 223 16.06 -12.30 -17.65
N LYS A 224 16.38 -11.02 -17.68
CA LYS A 224 15.46 -9.96 -17.25
C LYS A 224 14.11 -10.07 -17.96
N SER A 225 13.05 -9.82 -17.22
CA SER A 225 11.67 -9.92 -17.71
C SER A 225 10.79 -8.89 -17.01
N ALA A 226 9.97 -8.13 -17.72
CA ALA A 226 8.96 -7.28 -17.07
C ALA A 226 7.89 -8.06 -16.28
N THR A 227 7.99 -9.39 -16.16
CA THR A 227 7.04 -10.23 -15.44
C THR A 227 7.03 -9.91 -13.95
N ARG A 228 5.84 -9.75 -13.38
CA ARG A 228 5.66 -9.51 -11.94
C ARG A 228 4.70 -10.54 -11.35
N VAL A 229 4.95 -10.94 -10.11
CA VAL A 229 4.04 -11.75 -9.29
C VAL A 229 3.75 -10.95 -8.03
N GLU A 230 2.50 -10.59 -7.83
CA GLU A 230 2.07 -9.64 -6.80
C GLU A 230 0.92 -10.21 -5.98
N GLY A 231 0.86 -9.84 -4.70
CA GLY A 231 -0.25 -10.21 -3.82
C GLY A 231 -0.30 -11.68 -3.41
N ALA A 232 0.80 -12.44 -3.52
CA ALA A 232 0.87 -13.78 -2.90
C ALA A 232 0.85 -13.61 -1.38
N VAL A 233 -0.14 -14.19 -0.70
CA VAL A 233 -0.23 -14.14 0.76
C VAL A 233 -0.26 -15.55 1.32
N TRP A 234 0.84 -15.97 1.93
CA TRP A 234 0.80 -17.10 2.85
C TRP A 234 0.14 -16.61 4.14
N GLN A 235 -1.09 -17.04 4.41
CA GLN A 235 -1.80 -16.69 5.63
C GLN A 235 -1.19 -17.39 6.84
N GLN A 236 -0.82 -18.67 6.65
CA GLN A 236 -0.16 -19.51 7.63
C GLN A 236 0.63 -20.62 6.95
N CYS A 237 1.67 -21.12 7.62
CA CYS A 237 2.47 -22.25 7.16
C CYS A 237 3.10 -22.97 8.35
N TRP A 238 3.08 -24.29 8.30
CA TRP A 238 3.46 -25.17 9.40
C TRP A 238 4.31 -26.33 8.89
N LEU A 239 5.37 -26.64 9.62
CA LEU A 239 6.07 -27.91 9.51
C LEU A 239 5.32 -28.96 10.32
N LEU A 240 5.22 -30.16 9.77
CA LEU A 240 4.54 -31.29 10.38
C LEU A 240 5.56 -32.24 10.98
N ARG A 241 5.33 -32.67 12.21
CA ARG A 241 6.05 -33.74 12.89
C ARG A 241 5.02 -34.68 13.52
N GLU A 242 5.45 -35.84 13.99
CA GLU A 242 4.56 -36.80 14.65
C GLU A 242 3.82 -36.16 15.83
N GLY A 243 2.51 -35.99 15.69
CA GLY A 243 1.63 -35.38 16.69
C GLY A 243 1.77 -33.87 16.87
N GLU A 244 2.59 -33.18 16.06
CA GLU A 244 2.95 -31.78 16.29
C GLU A 244 2.90 -30.94 15.00
N ARG A 245 2.45 -29.69 15.11
CA ARG A 245 2.54 -28.67 14.06
C ARG A 245 3.37 -27.51 14.58
N LEU A 246 4.46 -27.19 13.88
CA LEU A 246 5.38 -26.12 14.26
C LEU A 246 5.32 -24.98 13.24
N PRO A 247 5.18 -23.72 13.68
CA PRO A 247 5.01 -22.61 12.74
C PRO A 247 6.27 -22.43 11.90
N PHE A 248 6.11 -22.25 10.60
CA PHE A 248 7.21 -22.09 9.65
C PHE A 248 7.66 -20.63 9.58
N ILE A 249 8.35 -20.22 10.63
CA ILE A 249 8.82 -18.85 10.88
C ILE A 249 10.32 -18.70 10.58
N PRO A 250 10.86 -17.47 10.42
CA PRO A 250 12.26 -17.25 10.00
C PRO A 250 13.32 -17.97 10.83
N GLN A 251 13.04 -18.26 12.10
CA GLN A 251 13.94 -19.03 12.97
C GLN A 251 14.06 -20.51 12.57
N ARG A 252 13.18 -21.01 11.70
CA ARG A 252 13.11 -22.42 11.29
C ARG A 252 13.40 -22.64 9.81
N PHE A 253 13.81 -21.60 9.07
CA PHE A 253 14.13 -21.76 7.66
C PHE A 253 15.29 -20.89 7.19
N ASP A 254 15.95 -21.34 6.14
CA ASP A 254 16.85 -20.52 5.33
C ASP A 254 16.03 -19.64 4.36
N ASP A 255 16.29 -18.34 4.36
CA ASP A 255 15.67 -17.38 3.43
C ASP A 255 16.48 -17.30 2.13
N MET A 256 15.89 -17.76 1.03
CA MET A 256 16.45 -17.63 -0.31
C MET A 256 15.61 -16.67 -1.14
N ARG A 257 16.24 -15.59 -1.61
CA ARG A 257 15.66 -14.59 -2.51
C ARG A 257 16.53 -14.51 -3.76
N CYS A 258 16.06 -15.13 -4.83
CA CYS A 258 16.84 -15.39 -6.02
C CYS A 258 16.23 -14.71 -7.26
N PRO A 259 17.05 -14.25 -8.22
CA PRO A 259 18.51 -14.33 -8.26
C PRO A 259 19.20 -13.37 -7.27
N SER A 260 18.48 -12.39 -6.74
CA SER A 260 18.96 -11.46 -5.72
C SER A 260 17.80 -10.94 -4.85
N VAL A 261 18.13 -10.34 -3.70
CA VAL A 261 17.15 -9.84 -2.73
C VAL A 261 16.31 -8.69 -3.28
N GLU A 262 16.83 -7.92 -4.24
CA GLU A 262 16.15 -6.78 -4.85
C GLU A 262 14.94 -7.20 -5.69
N ASN A 263 14.95 -8.44 -6.21
CA ASN A 263 13.86 -8.99 -6.98
C ASN A 263 12.68 -9.47 -6.11
N ILE A 264 12.87 -9.59 -4.79
CA ILE A 264 11.93 -10.28 -3.90
C ILE A 264 11.59 -9.38 -2.70
N VAL A 265 10.37 -8.86 -2.69
CA VAL A 265 9.84 -8.13 -1.54
C VAL A 265 9.06 -9.10 -0.67
N VAL A 266 9.50 -9.25 0.58
CA VAL A 266 8.81 -10.04 1.61
C VAL A 266 8.38 -9.08 2.71
N LYS A 267 7.08 -9.05 3.00
CA LYS A 267 6.52 -8.31 4.13
C LYS A 267 5.91 -9.28 5.14
N PRO A 268 5.92 -8.98 6.44
CA PRO A 268 5.03 -9.65 7.37
C PRO A 268 3.59 -9.55 6.88
N GLY A 269 2.85 -10.65 6.94
CA GLY A 269 1.45 -10.70 6.55
C GLY A 269 0.83 -12.02 6.95
N GLY A 270 -0.49 -12.16 6.78
CA GLY A 270 -1.22 -13.29 7.36
C GLY A 270 -1.31 -13.22 8.88
N GLU A 271 -1.46 -14.38 9.53
CA GLU A 271 -1.66 -14.45 10.97
C GLU A 271 -0.32 -14.37 11.73
N PRO A 272 -0.15 -13.41 12.67
CA PRO A 272 1.09 -13.24 13.42
C PRO A 272 1.54 -14.53 14.13
N GLY A 273 2.82 -14.88 14.00
CA GLY A 273 3.41 -16.05 14.64
C GLY A 273 3.09 -17.40 13.97
N ARG A 274 2.34 -17.43 12.87
CA ARG A 274 1.92 -18.67 12.19
C ARG A 274 2.61 -18.90 10.84
N GLY A 275 3.76 -18.27 10.60
CA GLY A 275 4.55 -18.43 9.37
C GLY A 275 3.98 -17.69 8.16
N GLY A 276 3.13 -16.70 8.37
CA GLY A 276 2.54 -15.89 7.31
C GLY A 276 3.52 -14.87 6.70
N GLU A 277 3.43 -14.69 5.38
CA GLU A 277 4.25 -13.74 4.61
C GLU A 277 3.46 -13.23 3.39
N VAL A 278 3.66 -11.97 3.03
CA VAL A 278 3.25 -11.41 1.74
C VAL A 278 4.47 -11.34 0.84
N ILE A 279 4.36 -11.92 -0.36
CA ILE A 279 5.48 -12.07 -1.30
C ILE A 279 5.17 -11.34 -2.61
N THR A 280 6.15 -10.60 -3.10
CA THR A 280 6.15 -10.00 -4.43
C THR A 280 7.47 -10.33 -5.14
N ILE A 281 7.39 -10.76 -6.39
CA ILE A 281 8.54 -11.13 -7.24
C ILE A 281 8.55 -10.25 -8.48
N LEU A 282 9.72 -9.68 -8.78
CA LEU A 282 9.95 -8.81 -9.92
C LEU A 282 10.98 -9.50 -10.86
N GLY A 283 10.54 -10.02 -12.00
CA GLY A 283 11.36 -10.73 -13.02
C GLY A 283 12.37 -9.82 -13.74
N ASP A 284 12.16 -8.54 -13.62
CA ASP A 284 13.08 -7.46 -13.84
C ASP A 284 12.54 -6.59 -12.72
N ASN A 285 13.36 -6.41 -11.72
CA ASN A 285 13.66 -5.06 -11.31
C ASN A 285 12.97 -4.05 -12.24
N ALA A 286 11.74 -3.64 -11.92
CA ALA A 286 11.07 -2.55 -12.60
C ALA A 286 11.89 -1.32 -12.22
N VAL A 287 13.09 -1.21 -12.81
CA VAL A 287 14.23 -0.57 -12.18
C VAL A 287 14.38 -1.15 -10.74
N GLY A 288 15.19 -2.16 -10.47
CA GLY A 288 16.58 -2.12 -10.86
C GLY A 288 17.16 -0.77 -10.58
N MET A 289 16.72 -0.19 -9.48
CA MET A 289 17.17 1.03 -8.90
C MET A 289 18.62 0.86 -8.51
N LYS A 290 19.50 0.73 -9.50
CA LYS A 290 20.91 0.58 -9.25
C LYS A 290 21.29 1.81 -8.44
N GLY A 291 21.73 1.54 -7.21
CA GLY A 291 22.03 2.56 -6.23
C GLY A 291 20.88 3.20 -5.46
N LEU A 292 19.58 3.10 -5.81
CA LEU A 292 18.51 3.63 -4.93
C LEU A 292 18.08 2.57 -3.90
N GLU A 293 18.52 2.79 -2.67
CA GLU A 293 18.09 2.12 -1.47
C GLU A 293 16.94 2.91 -0.84
N ILE A 294 15.90 2.20 -0.40
CA ILE A 294 14.79 2.76 0.35
C ILE A 294 14.75 1.99 1.67
N PRO A 295 15.37 2.51 2.74
CA PRO A 295 15.35 1.86 4.02
C PRO A 295 13.91 1.90 4.57
N GLY A 296 13.55 0.90 5.38
CA GLY A 296 12.17 0.72 5.84
C GLY A 296 11.58 1.92 6.58
N PRO A 297 10.28 1.92 6.90
CA PRO A 297 9.60 3.05 7.54
C PRO A 297 10.17 3.43 8.92
N ASP A 298 10.94 2.54 9.56
CA ASP A 298 11.55 2.76 10.88
C ASP A 298 13.04 3.16 10.81
N ALA A 299 13.53 3.54 9.63
CA ALA A 299 14.92 3.93 9.41
C ALA A 299 15.16 5.37 9.86
N PHE A 300 15.45 5.56 11.14
CA PHE A 300 15.80 6.85 11.70
C PHE A 300 17.32 6.96 11.86
N THR A 301 17.88 8.07 11.37
CA THR A 301 19.31 8.35 11.52
C THR A 301 19.50 9.49 12.52
N PRO A 302 20.40 9.33 13.51
CA PRO A 302 20.86 10.45 14.32
C PRO A 302 21.40 11.54 13.40
N PHE A 303 20.98 12.77 13.65
CA PHE A 303 21.27 13.91 12.82
C PHE A 303 21.51 15.13 13.72
N THR A 304 22.78 15.42 14.01
CA THR A 304 23.16 16.60 14.77
C THR A 304 23.22 17.80 13.83
N MET A 305 22.43 18.83 14.15
CA MET A 305 22.49 20.12 13.45
C MET A 305 23.81 20.81 13.73
N ASN A 306 24.70 20.91 12.74
CA ASN A 306 25.80 21.85 12.82
C ASN A 306 25.29 23.23 12.37
N HIS A 307 25.64 24.29 13.09
CA HIS A 307 25.28 25.69 12.78
C HIS A 307 25.76 26.20 11.40
N GLU A 308 26.46 25.38 10.62
CA GLU A 308 26.98 25.68 9.28
C GLU A 308 26.14 25.08 8.15
N GLU A 309 24.93 24.56 8.42
CA GLU A 309 24.03 24.08 7.35
C GLU A 309 23.68 25.19 6.35
N ARG A 310 23.85 24.90 5.06
CA ARG A 310 23.27 25.71 3.99
C ARG A 310 21.80 25.36 3.83
N PHE A 311 20.95 26.15 4.48
CA PHE A 311 19.52 26.19 4.15
C PHE A 311 19.37 26.86 2.79
N LEU A 312 18.87 26.11 1.84
CA LEU A 312 18.35 26.72 0.63
C LEU A 312 17.01 27.34 1.03
N VAL A 313 16.94 28.67 1.01
CA VAL A 313 15.64 29.32 0.85
C VAL A 313 15.11 28.74 -0.45
N ALA A 314 14.02 27.97 -0.38
CA ALA A 314 13.41 27.41 -1.57
C ALA A 314 13.28 28.56 -2.61
N PRO A 315 13.66 28.33 -3.87
CA PRO A 315 13.46 29.34 -4.90
C PRO A 315 11.99 29.79 -4.86
N ARG A 316 11.73 31.05 -5.23
CA ARG A 316 10.38 31.67 -5.33
C ARG A 316 9.38 30.94 -6.24
N GLU A 317 9.70 29.74 -6.73
CA GLU A 317 9.01 29.02 -7.80
C GLU A 317 8.65 27.58 -7.40
N ALA A 318 8.01 27.38 -6.23
CA ALA A 318 7.11 26.23 -6.13
C ALA A 318 5.99 26.45 -7.17
N ARG A 319 5.87 25.55 -8.15
CA ARG A 319 4.81 25.66 -9.16
C ARG A 319 3.69 24.72 -8.75
N MET A 320 2.54 25.29 -8.42
CA MET A 320 1.34 24.49 -8.23
C MET A 320 0.84 24.07 -9.61
N THR A 321 0.77 22.77 -9.85
CA THR A 321 0.32 22.21 -11.12
C THR A 321 -0.72 21.14 -10.87
N ARG A 322 -1.64 21.00 -11.83
CA ARG A 322 -2.57 19.88 -11.88
C ARG A 322 -1.83 18.67 -12.49
N GLY A 323 -1.85 17.53 -11.79
CA GLY A 323 -1.45 16.26 -12.41
C GLY A 323 -2.49 15.84 -13.44
N GLU A 324 -2.07 15.31 -14.59
CA GLU A 324 -2.98 14.95 -15.70
C GLU A 324 -4.01 13.87 -15.33
N ASN A 325 -3.73 13.04 -14.31
CA ASN A 325 -4.60 11.93 -13.85
C ASN A 325 -4.73 11.89 -12.32
N GLU A 326 -4.73 13.06 -11.68
CA GLU A 326 -4.93 13.17 -10.24
C GLU A 326 -6.17 13.99 -9.94
N THR A 327 -6.89 13.56 -8.93
CA THR A 327 -8.16 14.18 -8.52
C THR A 327 -8.11 14.46 -7.04
N VAL A 328 -8.13 15.74 -6.68
CA VAL A 328 -8.11 16.14 -5.28
C VAL A 328 -9.48 16.65 -4.93
N TRP A 329 -10.08 16.02 -3.95
CA TRP A 329 -11.30 16.42 -3.33
C TRP A 329 -10.96 17.10 -2.01
N VAL A 330 -11.42 18.32 -1.84
CA VAL A 330 -11.33 19.05 -0.58
C VAL A 330 -12.74 19.39 -0.15
N SER A 331 -13.02 19.15 1.12
CA SER A 331 -14.19 19.73 1.78
C SER A 331 -13.73 20.38 3.06
N ASP A 332 -14.06 21.66 3.16
CA ASP A 332 -13.97 22.42 4.38
C ASP A 332 -15.39 22.76 4.85
N ILE A 333 -15.72 22.24 6.02
CA ILE A 333 -17.06 22.36 6.57
C ILE A 333 -16.98 23.43 7.64
N GLU A 334 -17.68 24.54 7.46
CA GLU A 334 -17.81 25.59 8.48
C GLU A 334 -19.31 25.92 8.61
N HIS A 335 -19.82 26.00 9.84
CA HIS A 335 -21.22 26.38 10.07
C HIS A 335 -21.36 27.91 9.99
N LEU A 336 -22.39 28.40 9.30
CA LEU A 336 -22.62 29.84 9.17
C LEU A 336 -23.66 30.30 10.19
N MET A 337 -23.32 31.33 10.96
CA MET A 337 -24.25 32.03 11.85
C MET A 337 -24.53 33.43 11.30
N TRP A 338 -25.80 33.77 11.09
CA TRP A 338 -26.17 35.15 10.76
C TRP A 338 -26.04 36.04 11.99
N GLU A 339 -25.04 36.90 12.02
CA GLU A 339 -24.77 37.81 13.15
C GLU A 339 -25.97 38.74 13.46
N ALA A 340 -26.72 39.14 12.42
CA ALA A 340 -27.84 40.08 12.55
C ALA A 340 -29.12 39.46 13.12
N THR A 341 -29.37 38.18 12.85
CA THR A 341 -30.62 37.50 13.24
C THR A 341 -30.40 36.42 14.29
N GLY A 342 -29.16 35.97 14.49
CA GLY A 342 -28.84 34.74 15.22
C GLY A 342 -29.35 33.47 14.52
N GLU A 343 -29.88 33.60 13.29
CA GLU A 343 -30.40 32.49 12.50
C GLU A 343 -29.23 31.63 12.02
N ARG A 344 -29.44 30.33 12.01
CA ARG A 344 -28.39 29.35 11.79
C ARG A 344 -28.53 28.81 10.37
N PHE A 345 -27.45 28.85 9.58
CA PHE A 345 -27.33 27.91 8.48
C PHE A 345 -26.54 26.71 9.00
N LEU A 346 -27.27 25.69 9.39
CA LEU A 346 -26.72 24.41 9.81
C LEU A 346 -26.79 23.48 8.61
N ALA A 347 -25.63 23.07 8.09
CA ALA A 347 -25.60 21.95 7.14
C ALA A 347 -26.11 20.63 7.76
N ASP A 348 -26.34 20.66 9.07
CA ASP A 348 -26.68 19.57 9.95
C ASP A 348 -28.01 19.79 10.69
N ASP A 349 -28.92 20.63 10.15
CA ASP A 349 -30.29 20.77 10.67
C ASP A 349 -30.97 19.39 10.73
N PRO A 350 -31.37 18.90 11.92
CA PRO A 350 -31.99 17.58 12.06
C PRO A 350 -33.33 17.46 11.32
N THR A 351 -33.92 18.59 10.89
CA THR A 351 -35.15 18.61 10.08
C THR A 351 -34.90 18.66 8.58
N SER A 352 -33.67 18.96 8.15
CA SER A 352 -33.28 19.15 6.74
C SER A 352 -31.80 18.82 6.54
N PRO A 353 -31.38 17.54 6.58
CA PRO A 353 -30.00 17.16 6.31
C PRO A 353 -29.61 17.60 4.89
N VAL A 354 -28.37 18.04 4.71
CA VAL A 354 -27.84 18.37 3.38
C VAL A 354 -26.53 17.65 3.09
N VAL A 355 -26.34 17.27 1.83
CA VAL A 355 -25.04 16.81 1.32
C VAL A 355 -24.17 18.03 1.06
N LEU A 356 -22.95 18.05 1.59
CA LEU A 356 -22.07 19.21 1.51
C LEU A 356 -21.42 19.32 0.14
N ALA A 357 -20.89 18.22 -0.36
CA ALA A 357 -20.39 18.07 -1.70
C ALA A 357 -20.66 16.64 -2.21
N ARG A 358 -20.94 16.55 -3.50
CA ARG A 358 -20.95 15.29 -4.24
C ARG A 358 -20.26 15.54 -5.57
N ASP A 359 -19.25 14.75 -5.87
CA ASP A 359 -18.50 14.88 -7.12
C ASP A 359 -17.92 13.53 -7.55
N THR A 360 -17.42 13.43 -8.77
CA THR A 360 -17.00 12.17 -9.38
C THR A 360 -15.51 12.18 -9.67
N VAL A 361 -14.77 11.31 -9.00
CA VAL A 361 -13.38 11.00 -9.36
C VAL A 361 -13.37 10.20 -10.67
N PRO A 362 -12.72 10.69 -11.74
CA PRO A 362 -12.68 9.97 -13.01
C PRO A 362 -11.96 8.62 -12.93
N ALA A 363 -12.40 7.67 -13.75
CA ALA A 363 -11.80 6.35 -13.89
C ALA A 363 -10.29 6.42 -14.19
N GLY A 364 -9.51 5.60 -13.50
CA GLY A 364 -8.06 5.53 -13.68
C GLY A 364 -7.29 6.63 -12.96
N ASN A 365 -7.97 7.62 -12.36
CA ASN A 365 -7.30 8.65 -11.57
C ASN A 365 -6.94 8.13 -10.18
N SER A 366 -5.80 8.61 -9.69
CA SER A 366 -5.55 8.64 -8.26
C SER A 366 -6.36 9.74 -7.62
N PHE A 367 -6.91 9.49 -6.44
CA PHE A 367 -7.64 10.49 -5.68
C PHE A 367 -7.02 10.77 -4.32
N GLN A 368 -7.22 12.01 -3.88
CA GLN A 368 -6.99 12.45 -2.51
C GLN A 368 -8.28 13.05 -1.98
N LEU A 369 -8.83 12.52 -0.89
CA LEU A 369 -10.00 13.08 -0.23
C LEU A 369 -9.57 13.73 1.08
N PHE A 370 -9.74 15.05 1.18
CA PHE A 370 -9.39 15.83 2.35
C PHE A 370 -10.63 16.50 2.98
N PRO A 371 -11.37 15.81 3.87
CA PRO A 371 -12.36 16.48 4.69
C PRO A 371 -11.64 17.18 5.84
N TYR A 372 -11.97 18.45 6.07
CA TYR A 372 -11.49 19.28 7.17
C TYR A 372 -12.68 19.96 7.86
N HIS A 373 -12.55 20.12 9.17
CA HIS A 373 -13.47 20.91 9.98
C HIS A 373 -12.78 21.42 11.26
N TYR A 374 -13.05 22.66 11.66
CA TYR A 374 -12.73 23.13 13.00
C TYR A 374 -14.04 23.42 13.75
N LEU A 375 -14.32 22.66 14.81
CA LEU A 375 -15.47 22.91 15.68
C LEU A 375 -15.05 23.89 16.78
N GLY A 376 -15.51 25.14 16.75
CA GLY A 376 -15.27 26.13 17.81
C GLY A 376 -15.96 25.77 19.14
N GLU A 377 -15.46 26.27 20.28
CA GLU A 377 -16.12 26.09 21.58
C GLU A 377 -17.48 26.81 21.65
N ASP A 378 -17.54 28.03 21.14
CA ASP A 378 -18.79 28.80 21.04
C ASP A 378 -19.78 28.13 20.08
N GLU A 379 -19.26 27.58 18.99
CA GLU A 379 -20.04 26.83 18.01
C GLU A 379 -20.62 25.56 18.63
N ALA A 380 -19.81 24.71 19.27
CA ALA A 380 -20.28 23.51 19.96
C ALA A 380 -21.32 23.82 21.05
N THR A 381 -21.10 24.91 21.81
CA THR A 381 -22.06 25.38 22.81
C THR A 381 -23.37 25.82 22.16
N THR A 382 -23.28 26.48 21.00
CA THR A 382 -24.43 26.99 20.25
C THR A 382 -25.23 25.88 19.56
N LEU A 383 -24.55 24.89 19.00
CA LEU A 383 -25.16 23.71 18.38
C LEU A 383 -25.89 22.85 19.42
N GLY A 384 -25.38 22.79 20.66
CA GLY A 384 -25.96 21.96 21.73
C GLY A 384 -25.84 20.45 21.49
N ALA A 385 -25.21 20.06 20.39
CA ALA A 385 -24.89 18.71 19.98
C ALA A 385 -23.58 18.73 19.17
N VAL A 386 -22.97 17.56 19.02
CA VAL A 386 -21.72 17.40 18.28
C VAL A 386 -22.03 16.94 16.86
N PRO A 387 -21.59 17.67 15.82
CA PRO A 387 -21.79 17.24 14.44
C PRO A 387 -21.14 15.89 14.19
N LYS A 388 -21.77 15.09 13.34
CA LYS A 388 -21.26 13.81 12.86
C LYS A 388 -20.94 13.95 11.38
N TYR A 389 -19.77 13.47 10.96
CA TYR A 389 -19.32 13.56 9.57
C TYR A 389 -19.27 12.21 8.91
N HIS A 390 -19.61 12.21 7.63
CA HIS A 390 -19.42 11.08 6.73
C HIS A 390 -18.72 11.49 5.46
N LEU A 391 -17.85 10.60 5.02
CA LEU A 391 -17.30 10.56 3.67
C LEU A 391 -17.59 9.19 3.11
N VAL A 392 -18.35 9.19 2.04
CA VAL A 392 -18.93 8.00 1.44
C VAL A 392 -18.52 7.99 -0.03
N VAL A 393 -18.32 6.79 -0.56
CA VAL A 393 -18.17 6.59 -1.99
C VAL A 393 -19.22 5.65 -2.53
N SER A 394 -19.68 5.92 -3.73
CA SER A 394 -20.68 5.10 -4.41
C SER A 394 -20.24 4.84 -5.85
N ASN A 395 -20.68 3.69 -6.37
CA ASN A 395 -20.52 3.36 -7.78
C ASN A 395 -21.83 3.63 -8.52
N GLU A 396 -21.94 4.82 -9.10
CA GLU A 396 -23.08 5.23 -9.92
C GLU A 396 -22.92 4.84 -11.40
N THR A 397 -21.86 4.11 -11.75
CA THR A 397 -21.59 3.66 -13.13
C THR A 397 -22.38 2.41 -13.48
N THR A 398 -22.27 1.95 -14.73
CA THR A 398 -22.93 0.72 -15.20
C THR A 398 -22.11 -0.55 -15.00
N GLN A 399 -20.91 -0.47 -14.42
CA GLN A 399 -20.03 -1.62 -14.21
C GLN A 399 -19.47 -1.61 -12.77
N PRO A 400 -19.16 -2.78 -12.17
CA PRO A 400 -18.41 -2.81 -10.93
C PRO A 400 -17.07 -2.07 -11.10
N LEU A 401 -16.65 -1.36 -10.06
CA LEU A 401 -15.34 -0.70 -10.02
C LEU A 401 -14.57 -1.15 -8.79
N THR A 402 -13.25 -1.18 -8.90
CA THR A 402 -12.35 -1.45 -7.78
C THR A 402 -11.80 -0.13 -7.26
N VAL A 403 -11.97 0.10 -5.96
CA VAL A 403 -11.35 1.19 -5.21
C VAL A 403 -10.21 0.61 -4.39
N THR A 404 -9.03 1.18 -4.55
CA THR A 404 -7.88 0.86 -3.71
C THR A 404 -7.52 2.07 -2.87
N ILE A 405 -7.29 1.86 -1.58
CA ILE A 405 -6.88 2.88 -0.62
C ILE A 405 -5.42 2.65 -0.28
N ASP A 406 -4.58 3.59 -0.73
CA ASP A 406 -3.13 3.55 -0.57
C ASP A 406 -2.67 4.21 0.76
N GLY A 407 -3.49 5.10 1.36
CA GLY A 407 -3.16 5.79 2.62
C GLY A 407 -4.32 6.50 3.35
N MET A 408 -4.35 6.40 4.69
CA MET A 408 -5.29 6.93 5.71
C MET A 408 -4.80 8.05 6.67
N GLY A 409 -5.44 9.24 6.69
CA GLY A 409 -5.39 10.42 7.62
C GLY A 409 -6.61 10.57 8.58
N LYS A 410 -6.58 10.75 9.93
CA LYS A 410 -7.72 11.14 10.84
C LYS A 410 -7.32 11.78 12.19
N THR A 411 -7.90 12.90 12.66
CA THR A 411 -7.48 13.57 13.93
C THR A 411 -8.56 13.61 15.03
N LYS A 412 -8.19 13.61 16.34
CA LYS A 412 -9.09 13.89 17.50
C LYS A 412 -8.52 14.81 18.58
N SER A 413 -7.28 15.24 18.43
CA SER A 413 -6.59 16.19 19.29
C SER A 413 -5.45 16.81 18.50
N TRP A 414 -4.77 17.79 19.10
CA TRP A 414 -3.53 18.32 18.57
C TRP A 414 -2.47 17.18 18.42
N GLY A 415 -2.51 16.10 19.20
CA GLY A 415 -1.70 14.90 18.97
C GLY A 415 -2.30 13.97 17.91
N HIS A 416 -1.71 13.94 16.71
CA HIS A 416 -2.17 13.13 15.56
C HIS A 416 -1.97 11.61 15.72
N GLU A 417 -2.04 11.01 16.91
CA GLU A 417 -1.46 9.66 17.15
C GLU A 417 -2.43 8.52 17.52
N HIS A 418 -3.66 8.76 18.00
CA HIS A 418 -4.43 7.68 18.67
C HIS A 418 -5.77 7.23 18.05
N ALA A 419 -6.32 7.91 17.05
CA ALA A 419 -7.68 7.62 16.54
C ALA A 419 -7.76 6.68 15.32
N TRP A 420 -6.64 6.20 14.80
CA TRP A 420 -6.50 5.83 13.39
C TRP A 420 -6.85 4.38 13.03
N ARG A 421 -6.87 3.45 14.00
CA ARG A 421 -7.19 2.03 13.75
C ARG A 421 -8.69 1.68 13.76
N PRO A 422 -9.54 2.23 14.64
CA PRO A 422 -10.94 1.79 14.75
C PRO A 422 -11.91 2.41 13.74
N ALA A 423 -11.56 3.54 13.10
CA ALA A 423 -12.47 4.27 12.22
C ALA A 423 -12.53 3.73 10.78
N LEU A 424 -11.88 2.60 10.51
CA LEU A 424 -12.13 1.77 9.32
C LEU A 424 -13.47 1.07 9.52
N VAL A 425 -14.57 1.73 9.16
CA VAL A 425 -15.84 1.01 8.98
C VAL A 425 -15.70 0.27 7.65
N GLY A 426 -14.97 -0.85 7.68
CA GLY A 426 -14.56 -1.63 6.51
C GLY A 426 -13.31 -2.49 6.75
N GLU A 427 -13.26 -3.24 7.86
CA GLU A 427 -12.38 -4.41 8.11
C GLU A 427 -10.85 -4.26 7.93
N GLY A 428 -10.32 -3.08 7.58
CA GLY A 428 -8.90 -2.93 7.18
C GLY A 428 -8.61 -3.33 5.74
N VAL A 429 -9.65 -3.41 4.90
CA VAL A 429 -9.52 -3.73 3.47
C VAL A 429 -9.00 -2.50 2.71
N THR A 430 -7.80 -2.60 2.15
CA THR A 430 -7.17 -1.54 1.34
C THR A 430 -7.55 -1.61 -0.14
N SER A 431 -8.34 -2.59 -0.56
CA SER A 431 -8.81 -2.75 -1.93
C SER A 431 -10.15 -3.47 -1.94
N PHE A 432 -11.18 -2.87 -2.51
CA PHE A 432 -12.52 -3.45 -2.57
C PHE A 432 -13.21 -3.12 -3.89
N THR A 433 -14.12 -4.00 -4.30
CA THR A 433 -14.98 -3.79 -5.48
C THR A 433 -16.33 -3.26 -5.02
N LEU A 434 -16.79 -2.16 -5.61
CA LEU A 434 -18.14 -1.64 -5.45
C LEU A 434 -19.01 -2.14 -6.61
N ALA A 435 -20.06 -2.89 -6.30
CA ALA A 435 -21.08 -3.24 -7.28
C ALA A 435 -21.84 -2.00 -7.78
N VAL A 436 -22.55 -2.12 -8.89
CA VAL A 436 -23.37 -1.04 -9.44
C VAL A 436 -24.44 -0.61 -8.44
N GLY A 437 -24.47 0.68 -8.11
CA GLY A 437 -25.35 1.25 -7.09
C GLY A 437 -24.92 0.97 -5.65
N GLU A 438 -23.80 0.28 -5.43
CA GLU A 438 -23.28 0.05 -4.09
C GLU A 438 -22.65 1.33 -3.54
N GLU A 439 -22.90 1.55 -2.26
CA GLU A 439 -22.34 2.63 -1.47
C GLU A 439 -21.50 2.08 -0.32
N ARG A 440 -20.39 2.75 -0.02
CA ARG A 440 -19.50 2.39 1.08
C ARG A 440 -18.96 3.62 1.80
N THR A 441 -19.07 3.62 3.13
CA THR A 441 -18.44 4.63 3.98
C THR A 441 -16.92 4.47 3.99
N LEU A 442 -16.19 5.51 3.59
CA LEU A 442 -14.72 5.59 3.73
C LEU A 442 -14.32 6.15 5.09
N TRP A 443 -15.05 7.16 5.56
CA TRP A 443 -14.80 7.77 6.86
C TRP A 443 -16.10 8.19 7.53
N HIS A 444 -16.12 8.02 8.84
CA HIS A 444 -17.17 8.47 9.71
C HIS A 444 -16.53 9.00 10.99
N GLU A 445 -16.83 10.24 11.37
CA GLU A 445 -16.47 10.79 12.67
C GLU A 445 -17.72 11.16 13.46
N LYS A 446 -17.86 10.61 14.67
CA LYS A 446 -19.00 10.85 15.57
C LYS A 446 -18.66 11.62 16.84
N ASN A 447 -17.37 11.84 17.11
CA ASN A 447 -16.90 12.30 18.41
C ASN A 447 -15.97 13.50 18.23
N LEU A 448 -16.43 14.51 17.50
CA LEU A 448 -15.71 15.77 17.44
C LEU A 448 -15.60 16.38 18.83
N ARG A 449 -14.55 17.16 19.02
CA ARG A 449 -14.31 17.93 20.24
C ARG A 449 -14.14 19.37 19.83
N ALA A 450 -14.86 20.22 20.53
CA ALA A 450 -14.75 21.66 20.36
C ALA A 450 -13.34 22.15 20.71
N GLY A 451 -12.85 23.15 19.99
CA GLY A 451 -11.51 23.70 20.14
C GLY A 451 -10.39 22.89 19.47
N TYR A 452 -10.73 21.86 18.69
CA TYR A 452 -9.76 21.02 17.98
C TYR A 452 -10.03 21.01 16.47
N PRO A 453 -8.99 21.06 15.63
CA PRO A 453 -9.13 20.82 14.20
C PRO A 453 -9.27 19.33 13.89
N TRP A 454 -10.14 19.03 12.94
CA TRP A 454 -10.48 17.70 12.45
C TRP A 454 -10.13 17.63 10.99
N SER A 455 -9.32 16.66 10.58
CA SER A 455 -9.09 16.40 9.17
C SER A 455 -8.88 14.92 8.90
N ALA A 456 -9.22 14.51 7.69
CA ALA A 456 -8.80 13.24 7.13
C ALA A 456 -8.07 13.46 5.80
N VAL A 457 -7.20 12.52 5.43
CA VAL A 457 -6.59 12.45 4.09
C VAL A 457 -6.77 11.02 3.61
N VAL A 458 -7.54 10.79 2.56
CA VAL A 458 -7.72 9.46 1.96
C VAL A 458 -7.04 9.46 0.61
N LEU A 459 -5.98 8.67 0.45
CA LEU A 459 -5.32 8.46 -0.83
C LEU A 459 -5.79 7.14 -1.41
N GLY A 460 -6.09 7.14 -2.70
CA GLY A 460 -6.47 5.92 -3.39
C GLY A 460 -6.45 6.04 -4.91
N HIS A 461 -6.94 5.00 -5.56
CA HIS A 461 -7.21 4.98 -7.00
C HIS A 461 -8.47 4.17 -7.28
N THR A 462 -9.10 4.43 -8.42
CA THR A 462 -10.32 3.75 -8.84
C THR A 462 -10.22 3.27 -10.29
N THR A 463 -10.78 2.09 -10.59
CA THR A 463 -10.83 1.57 -11.97
C THR A 463 -11.98 2.14 -12.79
N GLY A 464 -12.96 2.79 -12.14
CA GLY A 464 -14.14 3.39 -12.75
C GLY A 464 -14.45 4.75 -12.13
N ASP A 465 -15.40 5.47 -12.69
CA ASP A 465 -15.84 6.76 -12.14
C ASP A 465 -16.41 6.56 -10.73
N LEU A 466 -15.75 7.14 -9.72
CA LEU A 466 -16.09 6.96 -8.31
C LEU A 466 -16.78 8.22 -7.80
N THR A 467 -18.07 8.11 -7.47
CA THR A 467 -18.78 9.22 -6.83
C THR A 467 -18.36 9.31 -5.37
N VAL A 468 -17.93 10.48 -4.94
CA VAL A 468 -17.56 10.82 -3.57
C VAL A 468 -18.61 11.78 -3.04
N THR A 469 -19.19 11.44 -1.89
CA THR A 469 -20.16 12.27 -1.18
C THR A 469 -19.64 12.54 0.22
N ASP A 470 -19.64 13.78 0.65
CA ASP A 470 -19.50 14.13 2.06
C ASP A 470 -20.73 14.84 2.60
N TYR A 471 -21.01 14.59 3.86
CA TYR A 471 -22.14 15.23 4.53
C TYR A 471 -21.93 15.23 6.05
N CYS A 472 -22.66 16.12 6.70
CA CYS A 472 -22.70 16.22 8.15
C CYS A 472 -24.14 16.22 8.67
N TYR A 473 -24.32 15.80 9.91
CA TYR A 473 -25.63 15.78 10.56
C TYR A 473 -25.54 15.88 12.08
N LEU A 474 -26.61 16.40 12.70
CA LEU A 474 -26.82 16.38 14.15
C LEU A 474 -27.85 15.33 14.53
N GLY A 475 -27.76 14.86 15.77
CA GLY A 475 -28.64 13.82 16.29
C GLY A 475 -28.15 12.41 15.96
N ASP A 476 -28.98 11.42 16.23
CA ASP A 476 -28.59 10.00 16.16
C ASP A 476 -28.91 9.32 14.83
N ASP A 477 -29.82 9.89 14.05
CA ASP A 477 -30.26 9.36 12.78
C ASP A 477 -29.37 9.88 11.65
N ASP A 478 -28.73 8.95 10.95
CA ASP A 478 -27.90 9.23 9.79
C ASP A 478 -28.79 9.48 8.56
N PRO A 479 -28.73 10.66 7.93
CA PRO A 479 -29.61 10.98 6.82
C PRO A 479 -29.26 10.24 5.53
N GLY A 480 -28.08 9.60 5.47
CA GLY A 480 -27.56 8.98 4.26
C GLY A 480 -27.09 9.99 3.21
N SER A 481 -26.51 9.48 2.13
CA SER A 481 -25.96 10.29 1.06
C SER A 481 -27.03 10.91 0.14
N ASP A 482 -28.29 10.45 0.16
CA ASP A 482 -29.37 10.91 -0.71
C ASP A 482 -30.03 12.24 -0.26
N ALA A 483 -29.52 12.84 0.81
CA ALA A 483 -29.98 14.14 1.26
C ALA A 483 -29.82 15.21 0.15
N PRO A 484 -30.69 16.23 0.09
CA PRO A 484 -30.55 17.31 -0.87
C PRO A 484 -29.15 17.91 -0.81
N LEU A 485 -28.54 18.16 -1.97
CA LEU A 485 -27.29 18.92 -2.02
C LEU A 485 -27.51 20.27 -1.34
N MET A 486 -26.55 20.67 -0.52
CA MET A 486 -26.48 21.99 0.04
C MET A 486 -26.61 22.96 -1.15
N PRO A 487 -27.62 23.86 -1.14
CA PRO A 487 -27.78 24.79 -2.25
C PRO A 487 -26.47 25.53 -2.44
N ASP A 488 -26.04 25.67 -3.70
CA ASP A 488 -24.84 26.41 -4.05
C ASP A 488 -25.02 27.84 -3.55
N MET A 489 -24.43 28.14 -2.40
CA MET A 489 -24.47 29.45 -1.78
C MET A 489 -23.36 30.36 -2.35
N ALA A 490 -22.89 30.10 -3.58
CA ALA A 490 -22.15 31.07 -4.38
C ALA A 490 -23.03 32.32 -4.61
N TRP A 491 -23.07 33.20 -3.61
CA TRP A 491 -23.72 34.49 -3.71
C TRP A 491 -22.85 35.45 -4.54
N PRO A 492 -23.38 36.07 -5.61
CA PRO A 492 -22.66 37.13 -6.33
C PRO A 492 -23.18 38.54 -5.94
N PRO A 493 -22.36 39.61 -6.08
CA PRO A 493 -20.91 39.64 -6.13
C PRO A 493 -20.31 40.57 -5.04
N HIS A 494 -18.99 40.48 -4.86
CA HIS A 494 -18.15 41.21 -3.91
C HIS A 494 -17.98 40.47 -2.57
N LEU A 495 -16.79 39.86 -2.41
CA LEU A 495 -16.22 39.27 -1.19
C LEU A 495 -16.28 37.72 -1.08
N LEU A 496 -15.50 37.07 -1.96
CA LEU A 496 -14.37 36.16 -1.67
C LEU A 496 -14.57 34.75 -1.09
N ALA A 497 -13.86 33.82 -1.73
CA ALA A 497 -13.90 32.37 -1.61
C ALA A 497 -13.50 31.86 -0.21
N SER A 498 -14.42 31.20 0.47
CA SER A 498 -14.14 30.47 1.72
C SER A 498 -14.54 29.00 1.70
N PHE A 499 -14.90 28.43 0.55
CA PHE A 499 -15.36 27.03 0.50
C PHE A 499 -14.83 26.35 -0.75
N SER A 500 -13.71 25.62 -0.65
CA SER A 500 -13.40 24.60 -1.64
C SER A 500 -14.24 23.39 -1.28
N ARG A 501 -15.25 23.07 -2.10
CA ARG A 501 -16.13 21.92 -1.94
C ARG A 501 -16.12 21.15 -3.25
N GLY A 502 -15.82 19.85 -3.17
CA GLY A 502 -15.76 18.99 -4.34
C GLY A 502 -14.35 18.90 -4.94
N LEU A 503 -14.29 18.60 -6.23
CA LEU A 503 -13.01 18.45 -6.91
C LEU A 503 -12.35 19.80 -7.15
N ILE A 504 -11.09 19.91 -6.72
CA ILE A 504 -10.25 21.07 -6.98
C ILE A 504 -9.15 20.73 -7.97
N ASP A 505 -8.86 21.69 -8.86
CA ASP A 505 -7.88 21.53 -9.94
C ASP A 505 -6.43 21.53 -9.46
N TRP A 506 -6.13 21.93 -8.21
CA TRP A 506 -4.77 22.24 -7.78
C TRP A 506 -4.50 21.94 -6.30
N PHE A 507 -3.63 20.98 -6.04
CA PHE A 507 -3.13 20.74 -4.68
C PHE A 507 -1.73 20.12 -4.60
N THR A 508 -1.10 19.96 -5.76
CA THR A 508 0.25 19.45 -5.87
C THR A 508 1.21 20.57 -6.24
N ALA A 509 2.25 20.74 -5.43
CA ALA A 509 3.37 21.61 -5.71
C ALA A 509 4.50 20.79 -6.32
N ASP A 510 4.87 21.09 -7.56
CA ASP A 510 6.14 20.63 -8.13
C ASP A 510 7.25 21.51 -7.55
N VAL A 511 8.18 20.86 -6.85
CA VAL A 511 9.32 21.48 -6.17
C VAL A 511 10.57 21.28 -7.01
N ALA A 512 11.08 22.37 -7.60
CA ALA A 512 12.38 22.38 -8.24
C ALA A 512 13.49 22.50 -7.20
N VAL A 513 14.31 21.46 -7.05
CA VAL A 513 15.46 21.45 -6.13
C VAL A 513 16.67 22.05 -6.82
N LEU A 514 17.24 23.12 -6.24
CA LEU A 514 18.44 23.79 -6.77
C LEU A 514 18.30 24.18 -8.27
N PRO A 515 17.26 24.93 -8.67
CA PRO A 515 16.97 25.18 -10.09
C PRO A 515 18.14 25.82 -10.85
N ASP A 516 18.89 26.71 -10.19
CA ASP A 516 20.06 27.38 -10.79
C ASP A 516 21.26 26.44 -11.02
N ALA A 517 21.25 25.24 -10.43
CA ALA A 517 22.29 24.24 -10.60
C ALA A 517 22.01 23.25 -11.75
N HIS A 518 20.81 23.30 -12.37
CA HIS A 518 20.51 22.43 -13.50
C HIS A 518 21.38 22.80 -14.71
N GLY A 519 22.03 21.81 -15.31
CA GLY A 519 22.80 22.01 -16.55
C GLY A 519 21.89 22.27 -17.76
N GLU A 520 22.48 22.53 -18.93
CA GLU A 520 21.74 22.81 -20.19
C GLU A 520 20.72 21.72 -20.56
N LYS A 521 20.95 20.47 -20.14
CA LYS A 521 20.05 19.32 -20.37
C LYS A 521 19.00 19.14 -19.27
N GLY A 522 18.89 20.08 -18.33
CA GLY A 522 18.01 20.00 -17.17
C GLY A 522 18.46 19.01 -16.09
N GLN A 523 19.68 18.47 -16.16
CA GLN A 523 20.21 17.53 -15.17
C GLN A 523 20.76 18.25 -13.94
N LEU A 524 20.54 17.69 -12.75
CA LEU A 524 21.00 18.21 -11.47
C LEU A 524 22.28 17.49 -11.02
N PRO A 525 23.48 18.13 -11.09
CA PRO A 525 24.73 17.48 -10.73
C PRO A 525 24.82 17.20 -9.22
N LEU A 526 25.34 16.03 -8.84
CA LEU A 526 25.56 15.69 -7.44
C LEU A 526 26.53 16.66 -6.75
N SER A 527 27.44 17.31 -7.48
CA SER A 527 28.30 18.36 -6.94
C SER A 527 27.57 19.60 -6.44
N ALA A 528 26.33 19.85 -6.89
CA ALA A 528 25.50 20.94 -6.40
C ALA A 528 25.09 20.77 -4.94
N PHE A 529 25.05 19.53 -4.45
CA PHE A 529 24.83 19.23 -3.04
C PHE A 529 26.15 19.32 -2.28
N ALA A 530 26.13 19.90 -1.09
CA ALA A 530 27.34 20.11 -0.32
C ALA A 530 28.06 18.78 0.01
N ALA A 531 29.39 18.77 -0.05
CA ALA A 531 30.20 17.55 0.06
C ALA A 531 30.35 17.03 1.49
N LYS A 532 30.22 17.93 2.48
CA LYS A 532 30.38 17.64 3.93
C LYS A 532 29.26 18.26 4.77
N GLU A 533 28.39 19.06 4.16
CA GLU A 533 27.27 19.74 4.81
C GLU A 533 25.98 19.14 4.27
N ALA A 534 24.91 19.27 5.05
CA ALA A 534 23.58 18.93 4.59
C ALA A 534 23.01 20.07 3.73
N THR A 535 22.25 19.70 2.71
CA THR A 535 21.47 20.65 1.90
C THR A 535 20.00 20.47 2.27
N SER A 536 19.50 21.38 3.10
CA SER A 536 18.14 21.32 3.64
C SER A 536 17.20 22.22 2.82
N LEU A 537 15.97 21.75 2.61
CA LEU A 537 14.87 22.54 2.07
C LEU A 537 13.65 22.36 2.97
N ALA A 538 13.08 23.48 3.41
CA ALA A 538 11.81 23.48 4.12
C ALA A 538 10.67 23.61 3.12
N PHE A 539 9.62 22.82 3.28
CA PHE A 539 8.42 22.89 2.47
C PHE A 539 7.22 22.57 3.35
N GLY A 540 6.25 23.47 3.36
CA GLY A 540 5.12 23.44 4.28
C GLY A 540 4.13 24.55 3.97
N TYR A 541 2.85 24.18 4.11
CA TYR A 541 1.62 24.93 3.84
C TYR A 541 1.38 25.53 2.44
N SER A 542 0.13 25.37 2.01
CA SER A 542 -0.53 26.05 0.88
C SER A 542 -0.94 27.47 1.29
N PRO A 543 -0.80 28.48 0.42
CA PRO A 543 -1.20 29.86 0.69
C PRO A 543 -2.74 30.00 0.78
N GLY A 544 -3.24 30.62 1.84
CA GLY A 544 -4.39 31.53 1.75
C GLY A 544 -3.92 32.92 2.16
N GLY A 545 -3.83 33.96 1.32
CA GLY A 545 -4.18 34.18 -0.09
C GLY A 545 -3.32 35.33 -0.70
N PRO A 546 -3.76 36.10 -1.73
CA PRO A 546 -5.09 36.15 -2.37
C PRO A 546 -5.11 35.72 -3.87
N ILE A 547 -6.26 35.24 -4.37
CA ILE A 547 -6.64 35.34 -5.80
C ILE A 547 -7.10 36.79 -6.08
N ASN A 548 -6.22 37.74 -5.75
CA ASN A 548 -6.33 39.18 -6.00
C ASN A 548 -7.19 40.04 -5.05
N ASN A 549 -7.90 39.53 -4.03
CA ASN A 549 -8.33 40.32 -2.85
C ASN A 549 -8.90 39.46 -1.68
N LEU A 550 -8.91 40.05 -0.47
CA LEU A 550 -9.43 39.76 0.92
C LEU A 550 -9.56 38.29 1.43
N CYS A 551 -9.38 38.02 2.73
CA CYS A 551 -10.31 38.37 3.82
C CYS A 551 -9.65 39.03 5.05
N ASP A 552 -10.20 40.17 5.47
CA ASP A 552 -10.47 40.46 6.89
C ASP A 552 -12.00 40.62 6.97
N TYR A 553 -12.67 39.82 7.80
CA TYR A 553 -14.13 39.86 7.93
C TYR A 553 -14.55 40.54 9.23
N ARG A 554 -14.32 41.86 9.26
CA ARG A 554 -15.21 42.89 9.79
C ARG A 554 -14.88 44.18 9.03
N VAL A 555 -15.82 45.12 8.84
CA VAL A 555 -15.44 46.52 8.54
C VAL A 555 -14.87 47.10 9.84
N VAL A 556 -13.60 46.81 10.11
CA VAL A 556 -12.78 47.51 11.10
C VAL A 556 -11.50 47.95 10.42
N GLN A 557 -10.98 49.08 10.87
CA GLN A 557 -9.67 49.57 10.43
C GLN A 557 -8.58 48.50 10.58
N PRO A 558 -7.57 48.51 9.68
CA PRO A 558 -6.82 47.33 9.25
C PRO A 558 -6.03 46.67 10.38
N THR A 559 -6.27 45.38 10.63
CA THR A 559 -5.55 44.62 11.67
C THR A 559 -4.92 43.31 11.22
N PHE A 560 -4.45 43.12 9.98
CA PHE A 560 -3.54 41.98 9.70
C PHE A 560 -2.40 42.37 8.73
N VAL A 561 -1.38 43.02 9.29
CA VAL A 561 -0.03 43.17 8.69
C VAL A 561 0.85 41.92 8.98
N ASN A 562 0.32 40.92 9.70
CA ASN A 562 1.08 39.83 10.30
C ASN A 562 0.92 38.44 9.64
N ASP A 563 0.22 38.31 8.52
CA ASP A 563 0.05 36.99 7.86
C ASP A 563 1.24 36.59 6.95
N VAL A 564 2.32 37.36 7.02
CA VAL A 564 3.67 36.85 6.80
C VAL A 564 4.20 36.42 8.16
N MET A 565 4.03 35.14 8.52
CA MET A 565 4.77 34.61 9.66
C MET A 565 6.24 34.52 9.26
N ARG A 566 7.01 35.51 9.71
CA ARG A 566 8.45 35.39 9.89
C ARG A 566 8.67 34.40 11.02
N VAL A 567 8.78 33.13 10.67
CA VAL A 567 9.29 32.15 11.61
C VAL A 567 10.78 32.38 11.65
N LEU A 568 11.27 32.82 12.81
CA LEU A 568 12.69 32.80 13.12
C LEU A 568 13.11 31.34 13.00
N ASP A 569 13.80 30.99 11.92
CA ASP A 569 14.43 29.69 11.80
C ASP A 569 15.50 29.63 12.90
N PRO A 570 15.32 28.77 13.92
CA PRO A 570 16.22 28.74 15.07
C PRO A 570 17.63 28.28 14.71
N LEU A 571 17.84 27.81 13.47
CA LEU A 571 19.09 27.22 13.01
C LEU A 571 19.86 28.17 12.09
N SER A 572 19.17 28.86 11.17
CA SER A 572 19.81 29.89 10.34
C SER A 572 19.80 31.29 10.95
N GLY A 573 18.93 31.56 11.93
CA GLY A 573 18.77 32.89 12.53
C GLY A 573 18.11 33.93 11.62
N TRP A 574 17.61 33.50 10.45
CA TRP A 574 16.91 34.36 9.48
C TRP A 574 15.40 34.20 9.59
N ASP A 575 14.71 35.28 9.25
CA ASP A 575 13.26 35.28 9.08
C ASP A 575 12.91 34.62 7.74
N HIS A 576 12.34 33.42 7.78
CA HIS A 576 11.78 32.78 6.59
C HIS A 576 10.32 33.18 6.42
N VAL A 577 9.91 33.41 5.17
CA VAL A 577 8.51 33.68 4.82
C VAL A 577 7.82 32.33 4.65
N PHE A 578 7.02 31.95 5.64
CA PHE A 578 6.11 30.81 5.54
C PHE A 578 4.72 31.29 5.09
N PHE A 579 4.10 30.58 4.14
CA PHE A 579 2.78 30.89 3.60
C PHE A 579 1.73 30.06 4.36
N GLY A 580 0.83 30.69 5.12
CA GLY A 580 -0.13 29.99 5.99
C GLY A 580 -1.42 29.55 5.27
N GLY A 581 -1.98 28.40 5.67
CA GLY A 581 -3.30 27.88 5.28
C GLY A 581 -3.54 26.43 5.73
N ASN A 582 -4.79 26.02 6.00
CA ASN A 582 -5.17 24.76 6.67
C ASN A 582 -5.06 23.47 5.82
N TYR A 583 -4.61 23.56 4.56
CA TYR A 583 -4.68 22.43 3.61
C TYR A 583 -3.27 21.83 3.32
N PRO A 584 -3.08 20.50 3.47
CA PRO A 584 -1.79 19.83 3.26
C PRO A 584 -1.40 19.67 1.78
N ALA A 585 -0.68 20.63 1.19
CA ALA A 585 -0.17 20.47 -0.18
C ALA A 585 0.66 19.18 -0.36
N ILE A 586 0.47 18.50 -1.50
CA ILE A 586 1.33 17.39 -1.94
C ILE A 586 2.57 17.99 -2.58
N TYR A 587 3.77 17.48 -2.26
CA TYR A 587 5.01 17.97 -2.85
C TYR A 587 5.61 16.92 -3.78
N ARG A 588 5.65 17.21 -5.08
CA ARG A 588 6.33 16.37 -6.07
C ARG A 588 7.74 16.91 -6.33
N PHE A 589 8.67 15.99 -6.42
CA PHE A 589 10.07 16.24 -6.73
C PHE A 589 10.43 15.36 -7.92
N GLU A 590 10.88 15.98 -8.99
CA GLU A 590 11.57 15.30 -10.08
C GLU A 590 13.04 15.67 -10.03
N LEU A 591 13.88 14.72 -9.65
CA LEU A 591 15.31 14.93 -9.39
C LEU A 591 16.13 14.26 -10.49
N PRO A 592 16.39 14.91 -11.64
CA PRO A 592 17.17 14.38 -12.76
C PRO A 592 18.67 14.38 -12.42
N LEU A 593 19.08 13.56 -11.46
CA LEU A 593 20.41 13.56 -10.86
C LEU A 593 21.48 13.02 -11.80
N VAL A 594 22.67 13.62 -11.78
CA VAL A 594 23.87 13.10 -12.48
C VAL A 594 25.10 13.18 -11.60
N ASN A 595 25.88 12.10 -11.52
CA ASN A 595 27.17 12.13 -10.84
C ASN A 595 28.23 12.70 -11.78
N ASP A 596 28.49 14.00 -11.65
CA ASP A 596 29.49 14.76 -12.39
C ASP A 596 30.93 14.59 -11.85
N SER A 597 31.12 13.77 -10.81
CA SER A 597 32.42 13.48 -10.24
C SER A 597 33.07 12.22 -10.84
N ARG A 598 34.38 12.06 -10.61
CA ARG A 598 35.14 10.87 -11.05
C ARG A 598 35.00 9.65 -10.14
N ALA A 599 34.38 9.83 -8.97
CA ALA A 599 34.22 8.78 -7.96
C ALA A 599 32.74 8.43 -7.81
N THR A 600 32.45 7.24 -7.31
CA THR A 600 31.08 6.87 -6.93
C THR A 600 30.61 7.78 -5.79
N LYS A 601 29.40 8.31 -5.90
CA LYS A 601 28.79 9.17 -4.88
C LYS A 601 27.41 8.65 -4.50
N THR A 602 27.06 8.85 -3.25
CA THR A 602 25.75 8.53 -2.69
C THR A 602 25.08 9.82 -2.24
N LEU A 603 23.84 10.03 -2.66
CA LEU A 603 22.98 11.11 -2.20
C LEU A 603 21.83 10.51 -1.40
N SER A 604 21.64 10.89 -0.15
CA SER A 604 20.53 10.44 0.68
C SER A 604 19.56 11.57 0.93
N PHE A 605 18.27 11.24 1.00
CA PHE A 605 17.22 12.17 1.40
C PHE A 605 16.63 11.74 2.74
N HIS A 606 16.55 12.71 3.63
CA HIS A 606 15.99 12.58 4.97
C HIS A 606 14.82 13.54 5.14
N LEU A 607 13.86 13.18 5.98
CA LEU A 607 12.67 13.96 6.25
C LEU A 607 12.47 14.15 7.75
N ALA A 608 12.18 15.38 8.16
CA ALA A 608 11.81 15.74 9.53
C ALA A 608 10.59 16.65 9.53
N SER A 609 9.85 16.65 10.63
CA SER A 609 8.78 17.62 10.88
C SER A 609 9.39 18.98 11.24
N ASN A 610 9.05 20.02 10.47
CA ASN A 610 9.45 21.40 10.70
C ASN A 610 8.50 22.06 11.71
N ASP A 611 8.52 21.60 12.96
CA ASP A 611 7.62 22.13 13.96
C ASP A 611 8.36 22.82 15.12
N ARG A 612 7.99 24.09 15.33
CA ARG A 612 8.36 24.95 16.45
C ARG A 612 7.88 24.40 17.80
N PHE A 613 6.73 23.70 17.82
CA PHE A 613 6.19 23.04 19.01
C PHE A 613 6.88 21.67 19.24
N GLY A 614 7.62 21.24 18.23
CA GLY A 614 8.42 20.03 18.19
C GLY A 614 7.58 18.79 18.39
N VAL A 615 6.60 18.67 17.53
CA VAL A 615 5.67 17.56 17.43
C VAL A 615 6.05 16.74 16.21
N HIS A 616 5.90 15.43 16.35
CA HIS A 616 6.13 14.51 15.25
C HIS A 616 4.98 14.62 14.24
N SER A 617 5.32 14.52 12.96
CA SER A 617 4.33 14.53 11.87
C SER A 617 4.38 13.21 11.14
N THR A 618 3.23 12.64 10.76
CA THR A 618 3.19 11.48 9.88
C THR A 618 3.32 11.94 8.43
N ALA A 619 4.27 11.37 7.70
CA ALA A 619 4.44 11.60 6.27
C ALA A 619 4.24 10.31 5.48
N GLY A 620 3.58 10.41 4.34
CA GLY A 620 3.60 9.42 3.26
C GLY A 620 4.60 9.86 2.21
N VAL A 621 5.45 8.96 1.74
CA VAL A 621 6.40 9.27 0.66
C VAL A 621 6.34 8.20 -0.42
N LEU A 622 5.94 8.59 -1.63
CA LEU A 622 6.00 7.76 -2.81
C LEU A 622 7.32 8.01 -3.53
N VAL A 623 8.20 7.01 -3.61
CA VAL A 623 9.49 7.10 -4.31
C VAL A 623 9.47 6.13 -5.48
N ASP A 624 9.46 6.65 -6.72
CA ASP A 624 9.42 5.87 -7.97
C ASP A 624 8.39 4.71 -7.90
N GLY A 625 7.17 5.02 -7.42
CA GLY A 625 6.07 4.06 -7.31
C GLY A 625 6.05 3.20 -6.04
N ARG A 626 7.01 3.35 -5.12
CA ARG A 626 7.00 2.68 -3.81
C ARG A 626 6.52 3.62 -2.71
N PHE A 627 5.37 3.32 -2.11
CA PHE A 627 4.83 4.10 -1.00
C PHE A 627 5.44 3.67 0.33
N LEU A 628 5.90 4.66 1.09
CA LEU A 628 6.44 4.55 2.43
C LEU A 628 5.61 5.43 3.36
N ARG A 629 5.52 5.04 4.63
CA ARG A 629 4.84 5.83 5.65
C ARG A 629 5.59 5.74 6.95
N ALA A 630 5.92 6.88 7.55
CA ALA A 630 6.57 6.94 8.85
C ALA A 630 6.07 8.12 9.68
N VAL A 631 6.23 7.99 11.00
CA VAL A 631 6.17 9.13 11.92
C VAL A 631 7.51 9.85 11.81
N THR A 632 7.51 11.02 11.16
CA THR A 632 8.68 11.88 11.05
C THR A 632 8.92 12.62 12.35
N PRO A 633 10.11 12.44 12.97
CA PRO A 633 10.44 13.13 14.21
C PRO A 633 10.47 14.64 14.00
N ALA A 634 10.21 15.36 15.10
CA ALA A 634 10.41 16.80 15.12
C ALA A 634 11.88 17.14 14.91
N LEU A 635 12.16 18.21 14.15
CA LEU A 635 13.52 18.64 13.85
C LEU A 635 14.39 18.84 15.12
N LYS A 636 13.77 19.21 16.25
CA LYS A 636 14.44 19.39 17.55
C LYS A 636 15.02 18.12 18.16
N GLU A 637 14.64 16.94 17.69
CA GLU A 637 15.01 15.66 18.30
C GLU A 637 16.31 15.07 17.74
N GLU A 638 17.04 15.82 16.92
CA GLU A 638 18.30 15.39 16.30
C GLU A 638 18.18 14.01 15.62
N SER A 639 17.01 13.74 15.06
CA SER A 639 16.70 12.51 14.35
C SER A 639 15.93 12.89 13.10
N ARG A 640 16.21 12.21 11.99
CA ARG A 640 15.47 12.37 10.74
C ARG A 640 15.10 11.00 10.20
N TRP A 641 13.95 10.91 9.56
CA TRP A 641 13.56 9.73 8.82
C TRP A 641 14.40 9.64 7.54
N HIS A 642 15.21 8.59 7.43
CA HIS A 642 15.96 8.30 6.21
C HIS A 642 15.00 7.68 5.19
N VAL A 643 14.66 8.44 4.15
CA VAL A 643 13.65 8.01 3.16
C VAL A 643 14.27 7.18 2.05
N TRP A 644 15.42 7.64 1.50
CA TRP A 644 16.13 6.93 0.46
C TRP A 644 17.61 7.34 0.35
N SER A 645 18.42 6.52 -0.31
CA SER A 645 19.81 6.79 -0.71
C SER A 645 20.01 6.39 -2.17
N LEU A 646 20.55 7.26 -3.02
CA LEU A 646 20.91 7.00 -4.41
C LEU A 646 22.44 6.98 -4.58
N THR A 647 23.01 5.85 -4.98
CA THR A 647 24.43 5.68 -5.31
C THR A 647 24.65 5.65 -6.82
N LEU A 648 25.39 6.62 -7.35
CA LEU A 648 25.70 6.74 -8.77
C LEU A 648 27.21 6.58 -9.01
N GLY A 649 27.60 5.76 -9.99
CA GLY A 649 28.96 5.72 -10.51
C GLY A 649 29.34 7.01 -11.27
N ALA A 650 30.62 7.18 -11.60
CA ALA A 650 31.09 8.36 -12.33
C ALA A 650 30.38 8.51 -13.69
N GLY A 651 29.78 9.67 -13.94
CA GLY A 651 29.03 9.97 -15.16
C GLY A 651 27.65 9.32 -15.25
N GLU A 652 27.24 8.52 -14.26
CA GLU A 652 25.91 7.91 -14.23
C GLU A 652 24.84 8.96 -13.92
N SER A 653 23.68 8.85 -14.56
CA SER A 653 22.54 9.74 -14.33
C SER A 653 21.27 8.96 -14.07
N ARG A 654 20.40 9.50 -13.23
CA ARG A 654 19.10 8.93 -12.91
C ARG A 654 18.14 10.00 -12.42
N THR A 655 16.92 9.93 -12.91
CA THR A 655 15.81 10.68 -12.33
C THR A 655 15.19 9.91 -11.17
N VAL A 656 15.07 10.55 -10.01
CA VAL A 656 14.27 10.07 -8.87
C VAL A 656 12.99 10.88 -8.82
N LYS A 657 11.84 10.22 -8.89
CA LYS A 657 10.53 10.83 -8.67
C LYS A 657 10.11 10.56 -7.24
N MET A 658 9.87 11.62 -6.49
CA MET A 658 9.44 11.53 -5.11
C MET A 658 8.20 12.39 -4.91
N THR A 659 7.19 11.86 -4.22
CA THR A 659 6.01 12.62 -3.81
C THR A 659 5.88 12.51 -2.30
N ILE A 660 5.82 13.65 -1.62
CA ILE A 660 5.66 13.72 -0.17
C ILE A 660 4.25 14.21 0.13
N VAL A 661 3.52 13.42 0.92
CA VAL A 661 2.16 13.71 1.36
C VAL A 661 2.18 13.91 2.88
N PRO A 662 1.80 15.10 3.37
CA PRO A 662 1.52 15.29 4.78
C PRO A 662 0.30 14.44 5.17
N LEU A 663 0.48 13.45 6.05
CA LEU A 663 -0.61 12.58 6.49
C LEU A 663 -1.15 12.96 7.88
N GLY A 664 -0.44 13.79 8.64
CA GLY A 664 -0.90 14.35 9.91
C GLY A 664 0.26 14.99 10.68
N GLY A 665 0.00 16.00 11.51
CA GLY A 665 1.02 16.71 12.29
C GLY A 665 0.54 18.08 12.75
N LEU A 666 0.97 18.51 13.94
CA LEU A 666 0.67 19.85 14.39
C LEU A 666 1.40 20.85 13.54
N TRP A 667 0.63 21.81 13.07
CA TRP A 667 1.03 23.04 12.42
C TRP A 667 2.53 23.16 12.13
N GLY A 668 2.97 22.48 11.07
CA GLY A 668 4.38 22.33 10.75
C GLY A 668 4.56 21.83 9.33
N GLY A 669 5.52 22.43 8.62
CA GLY A 669 5.98 21.91 7.34
C GLY A 669 6.83 20.65 7.52
N PHE A 670 7.48 20.22 6.46
CA PHE A 670 8.59 19.29 6.53
C PHE A 670 9.90 20.00 6.21
N VAL A 671 10.98 19.47 6.76
CA VAL A 671 12.34 19.74 6.28
C VAL A 671 12.83 18.49 5.60
N GLY A 672 13.02 18.58 4.28
CA GLY A 672 13.73 17.59 3.51
C GLY A 672 15.21 17.92 3.49
N THR A 673 16.06 16.91 3.56
CA THR A 673 17.49 17.10 3.72
C THR A 673 18.25 16.14 2.86
N PHE A 674 19.07 16.70 1.99
CA PHE A 674 20.01 15.94 1.20
C PHE A 674 21.37 15.87 1.89
N THR A 675 21.89 14.66 2.04
CA THR A 675 23.28 14.42 2.47
C THR A 675 24.02 13.71 1.36
N ARG A 676 25.17 14.24 0.95
CA ARG A 676 26.02 13.58 -0.04
C ARG A 676 27.23 12.93 0.65
N SER A 677 27.50 11.68 0.31
CA SER A 677 28.66 10.93 0.75
C SER A 677 29.30 10.21 -0.45
N GLY A 678 30.42 9.55 -0.20
CA GLY A 678 31.07 8.69 -1.19
C GLY A 678 32.56 8.61 -0.98
N VAL A 679 33.09 7.43 -1.26
CA VAL A 679 34.48 7.01 -1.06
C VAL A 679 35.46 7.89 -1.83
#